data_AF-W2FPQ8-F1
#
_entry.id   AF-W2FPQ8-F1
#
_cell.length_a   1.000
_cell.length_b   1.000
_cell.length_c   1.000
_cell.angle_alpha   90.00
_cell.angle_beta   90.00
_cell.angle_gamma   90.00
#
_symmetry.space_group_name_H-M   'P 1'
#
loop_
_entity.id
_entity.type
_entity.pdbx_description
1 polymer ?
#
loop_
_entity_poly.entity_id
_entity_poly.type
_entity_poly.pdbx_seq_one_letter_code
_entity_poly.pdbx_strand_id
1 'polypeptide(L)'
;MRWFGLALWTCASLATNSIAHAQTFDVIVVGSGPGGLVAAEYLSRDPNVSVLILEAGPKSMAATGGTDAPEYAKDSGLTKFDIPAEYDLIMYNPENEQYRVDWITDAYMWLGKTVGGCSSINSVTYFRPPDAYTNQSQWPFPASQMNAKMDENEKMHGHTDVPSPDGKWYSQEGYSIVSKGLLSLGYVETRLNDPVARNNKHKTFGHTPFTIKDGKRDSPAAAFWGPMSTRGNVQLLTEAKVDYLIRDKDGKATGVVYNGGSQVFLSARGAVLMAAGALSTPKVLIQSGVGSNTQLDLLERIGGYTGVSQDAGRVANPNVGRNLFDANLMYVSFSHPDMKAFVFDNRPAEAINQYMNKSHTGPWAGAGPTLISFESYEVQGRMYEFQSNVHTHGFGGLHQQENAFTIAMYVINPESRAHSGFDSNGDWRAFNDGDAYVGTSRDLAAMQSYVQKMVQMMEDNGATFISKTGSDPAAVADFVASTGSYISYFFGGTCYASSDASDVERCADEKLRVIGLSNVFVADASAMKDSTVNPYGFIMYIGREAGDQVKAYLDSDIVLNTCSALENNVDFQGDDIGSAYSSIAAGCCSICSNWNGCVAFTWTDYNRGTCWLKSGKGAVKTSSGAVSGVLKSATSCSALDDNVAEPHGVTLTAKTSNKCCSVCKTTGGCNAFTWKDQDGGTCWLKGDKESEV
;
A
#
# COMPACT_ATOMS: atom_id res chain seq x y z
N MET A 1 -63.83 -22.69 3.90
CA MET A 1 -62.80 -22.84 2.85
C MET A 1 -61.90 -21.62 2.88
N ARG A 2 -60.78 -21.67 3.61
CA ARG A 2 -59.75 -20.62 3.66
C ARG A 2 -58.49 -21.20 3.04
N TRP A 3 -58.00 -20.57 1.99
CA TRP A 3 -56.77 -20.94 1.29
C TRP A 3 -55.57 -20.49 2.13
N PHE A 4 -54.71 -21.43 2.52
CA PHE A 4 -53.39 -21.15 3.08
C PHE A 4 -52.40 -20.95 1.93
N GLY A 5 -51.85 -19.76 1.78
CA GLY A 5 -50.70 -19.50 0.92
C GLY A 5 -49.42 -19.91 1.65
N LEU A 6 -48.67 -20.85 1.08
CA LEU A 6 -47.30 -21.13 1.50
C LEU A 6 -46.41 -19.94 1.14
N ALA A 7 -45.86 -19.27 2.16
CA ALA A 7 -44.73 -18.37 1.97
C ALA A 7 -43.45 -19.23 1.84
N LEU A 8 -42.86 -19.25 0.65
CA LEU A 8 -41.51 -19.73 0.43
C LEU A 8 -40.53 -18.83 1.19
N TRP A 9 -40.01 -19.32 2.31
CA TRP A 9 -38.81 -18.76 2.94
C TRP A 9 -37.62 -19.05 2.04
N THR A 10 -37.18 -18.05 1.27
CA THR A 10 -35.83 -18.04 0.73
C THR A 10 -34.86 -17.88 1.90
N CYS A 11 -34.19 -18.96 2.29
CA CYS A 11 -32.97 -18.88 3.09
C CYS A 11 -31.96 -18.03 2.30
N ALA A 12 -31.83 -16.75 2.64
CA ALA A 12 -30.62 -16.01 2.34
C ALA A 12 -29.49 -16.72 3.08
N SER A 13 -28.67 -17.47 2.36
CA SER A 13 -27.41 -17.96 2.89
C SER A 13 -26.60 -16.73 3.31
N LEU A 14 -26.45 -16.52 4.62
CA LEU A 14 -25.40 -15.67 5.16
C LEU A 14 -24.08 -16.21 4.62
N ALA A 15 -23.56 -15.61 3.55
CA ALA A 15 -22.22 -15.90 3.08
C ALA A 15 -21.29 -15.46 4.21
N THR A 16 -20.82 -16.42 5.00
CA THR A 16 -19.72 -16.16 5.92
C THR A 16 -18.53 -15.73 5.07
N ASN A 17 -17.98 -14.54 5.32
CA ASN A 17 -16.71 -14.08 4.76
C ASN A 17 -15.57 -14.93 5.34
N SER A 18 -15.57 -16.22 5.03
CA SER A 18 -14.55 -17.18 5.46
C SER A 18 -13.79 -17.62 4.22
N ILE A 19 -12.46 -17.54 4.26
CA ILE A 19 -11.60 -18.09 3.23
C ILE A 19 -11.75 -19.61 3.25
N ALA A 20 -12.06 -20.22 2.10
CA ALA A 20 -12.22 -21.66 2.04
C ALA A 20 -10.88 -22.37 2.32
N HIS A 21 -10.94 -23.54 2.94
CA HIS A 21 -9.75 -24.34 3.21
C HIS A 21 -9.02 -24.65 1.88
N ALA A 22 -7.71 -24.34 1.81
CA ALA A 22 -6.85 -24.44 0.62
C ALA A 22 -7.11 -23.44 -0.53
N GLN A 23 -7.92 -22.39 -0.33
CA GLN A 23 -8.02 -21.30 -1.29
C GLN A 23 -6.69 -20.52 -1.37
N THR A 24 -6.23 -20.26 -2.59
CA THR A 24 -5.01 -19.49 -2.87
C THR A 24 -5.34 -18.22 -3.65
N PHE A 25 -4.48 -17.21 -3.54
CA PHE A 25 -4.62 -15.92 -4.22
C PHE A 25 -3.34 -15.54 -4.95
N ASP A 26 -3.44 -14.89 -6.10
CA ASP A 26 -2.28 -14.33 -6.79
C ASP A 26 -1.70 -13.13 -6.03
N VAL A 27 -2.54 -12.40 -5.33
CA VAL A 27 -2.13 -11.21 -4.58
C VAL A 27 -2.77 -11.23 -3.20
N ILE A 28 -1.95 -11.15 -2.16
CA ILE A 28 -2.40 -10.83 -0.80
C ILE A 28 -1.96 -9.41 -0.46
N VAL A 29 -2.92 -8.53 -0.22
CA VAL A 29 -2.71 -7.16 0.25
C VAL A 29 -2.86 -7.12 1.76
N VAL A 30 -1.78 -6.78 2.46
CA VAL A 30 -1.73 -6.69 3.92
C VAL A 30 -2.01 -5.24 4.31
N GLY A 31 -3.25 -4.94 4.73
CA GLY A 31 -3.73 -3.61 5.06
C GLY A 31 -4.51 -2.95 3.93
N SER A 32 -5.64 -2.32 4.28
CA SER A 32 -6.54 -1.65 3.33
C SER A 32 -6.45 -0.12 3.41
N GLY A 33 -5.28 0.40 3.76
CA GLY A 33 -4.99 1.83 3.65
C GLY A 33 -5.01 2.33 2.20
N PRO A 34 -4.68 3.62 1.96
CA PRO A 34 -4.82 4.23 0.65
C PRO A 34 -4.08 3.48 -0.46
N GLY A 35 -2.82 3.12 -0.24
CA GLY A 35 -2.04 2.40 -1.25
C GLY A 35 -2.52 0.95 -1.45
N GLY A 36 -2.92 0.26 -0.39
CA GLY A 36 -3.45 -1.11 -0.48
C GLY A 36 -4.73 -1.21 -1.30
N LEU A 37 -5.70 -0.32 -1.07
CA LEU A 37 -6.96 -0.31 -1.84
C LEU A 37 -6.75 0.10 -3.30
N VAL A 38 -5.87 1.06 -3.58
CA VAL A 38 -5.55 1.48 -4.95
C VAL A 38 -4.85 0.35 -5.72
N ALA A 39 -3.87 -0.32 -5.09
CA ALA A 39 -3.17 -1.45 -5.69
C ALA A 39 -4.12 -2.62 -6.00
N ALA A 40 -4.99 -2.96 -5.03
CA ALA A 40 -5.99 -4.00 -5.19
C ALA A 40 -6.99 -3.69 -6.31
N GLU A 41 -7.46 -2.44 -6.39
CA GLU A 41 -8.37 -2.00 -7.44
C GLU A 41 -7.71 -2.15 -8.81
N TYR A 42 -6.47 -1.70 -8.97
CA TYR A 42 -5.77 -1.82 -10.24
C TYR A 42 -5.56 -3.28 -10.65
N LEU A 43 -4.98 -4.10 -9.76
CA LEU A 43 -4.63 -5.50 -10.06
C LEU A 43 -5.85 -6.35 -10.39
N SER A 44 -6.97 -6.12 -9.69
CA SER A 44 -8.20 -6.88 -9.90
C SER A 44 -8.97 -6.50 -11.16
N ARG A 45 -8.57 -5.46 -11.90
CA ARG A 45 -9.13 -5.17 -13.23
C ARG A 45 -8.84 -6.31 -14.22
N ASP A 46 -7.76 -7.05 -14.02
CA ASP A 46 -7.51 -8.31 -14.73
C ASP A 46 -8.29 -9.44 -14.03
N PRO A 47 -9.32 -10.02 -14.66
CA PRO A 47 -10.13 -11.07 -14.05
C PRO A 47 -9.33 -12.36 -13.77
N ASN A 48 -8.12 -12.50 -14.31
CA ASN A 48 -7.22 -13.63 -14.07
C ASN A 48 -6.27 -13.42 -12.87
N VAL A 49 -6.37 -12.28 -12.20
CA VAL A 49 -5.61 -11.98 -10.97
C VAL A 49 -6.57 -12.05 -9.80
N SER A 50 -6.38 -13.05 -8.93
CA SER A 50 -7.13 -13.20 -7.68
C SER A 50 -6.49 -12.37 -6.56
N VAL A 51 -7.29 -11.50 -5.93
CA VAL A 51 -6.81 -10.54 -4.91
C VAL A 51 -7.54 -10.75 -3.59
N LEU A 52 -6.78 -10.93 -2.51
CA LEU A 52 -7.26 -10.91 -1.13
C LEU A 52 -6.73 -9.68 -0.40
N ILE A 53 -7.62 -8.92 0.23
CA ILE A 53 -7.28 -7.80 1.09
C ILE A 53 -7.54 -8.20 2.53
N LEU A 54 -6.52 -8.09 3.39
CA LEU A 54 -6.62 -8.36 4.83
C LEU A 54 -6.54 -7.03 5.59
N GLU A 55 -7.60 -6.67 6.30
CA GLU A 55 -7.68 -5.46 7.12
C GLU A 55 -7.86 -5.83 8.58
N ALA A 56 -7.03 -5.28 9.47
CA ALA A 56 -7.11 -5.55 10.90
C ALA A 56 -8.37 -4.94 11.54
N GLY A 57 -8.85 -3.82 11.01
CA GLY A 57 -10.03 -3.14 11.50
C GLY A 57 -11.36 -3.57 10.89
N PRO A 58 -12.48 -3.06 11.44
CA PRO A 58 -13.81 -3.24 10.88
C PRO A 58 -14.00 -2.40 9.60
N LYS A 59 -15.18 -2.55 8.99
CA LYS A 59 -15.65 -1.68 7.89
C LYS A 59 -15.91 -0.26 8.38
N SER A 60 -15.62 0.74 7.55
CA SER A 60 -15.77 2.18 7.86
C SER A 60 -16.99 2.79 7.19
N MET A 61 -16.88 3.02 5.88
CA MET A 61 -17.83 3.78 5.05
C MET A 61 -19.01 2.93 4.62
N ALA A 62 -20.13 3.58 4.28
CA ALA A 62 -21.30 2.91 3.72
C ALA A 62 -20.94 2.07 2.48
N ALA A 63 -20.05 2.58 1.62
CA ALA A 63 -19.55 1.87 0.43
C ALA A 63 -18.85 0.53 0.75
N THR A 64 -18.29 0.40 1.96
CA THR A 64 -17.68 -0.85 2.44
C THR A 64 -18.65 -1.76 3.17
N GLY A 65 -19.89 -1.32 3.37
CA GLY A 65 -20.90 -1.95 4.22
C GLY A 65 -20.71 -1.64 5.71
N GLY A 66 -20.05 -0.54 6.05
CA GLY A 66 -20.01 -0.01 7.42
C GLY A 66 -21.38 0.54 7.83
N THR A 67 -21.66 0.54 9.13
CA THR A 67 -22.97 0.94 9.68
C THR A 67 -22.87 1.87 10.89
N ASP A 68 -21.66 2.27 11.30
CA ASP A 68 -21.47 3.14 12.46
C ASP A 68 -21.79 4.60 12.09
N ALA A 69 -23.01 5.01 12.38
CA ALA A 69 -23.55 6.32 12.06
C ALA A 69 -23.83 7.12 13.33
N PRO A 70 -23.58 8.45 13.32
CA PRO A 70 -24.04 9.30 14.40
C PRO A 70 -25.57 9.38 14.41
N GLU A 71 -26.17 9.66 15.57
CA GLU A 71 -27.63 9.58 15.74
C GLU A 71 -28.42 10.43 14.73
N TYR A 72 -27.93 11.62 14.37
CA TYR A 72 -28.59 12.49 13.39
C TYR A 72 -28.55 11.96 11.94
N ALA A 73 -27.71 10.96 11.64
CA ALA A 73 -27.52 10.40 10.30
C ALA A 73 -27.89 8.91 10.21
N LYS A 74 -28.41 8.30 11.28
CA LYS A 74 -28.64 6.86 11.39
C LYS A 74 -29.50 6.26 10.27
N ASP A 75 -30.51 7.00 9.80
CA ASP A 75 -31.42 6.57 8.73
C ASP A 75 -31.04 7.10 7.34
N SER A 76 -29.89 7.77 7.22
CA SER A 76 -29.46 8.38 5.95
C SER A 76 -28.67 7.45 5.03
N GLY A 77 -28.24 6.30 5.55
CA GLY A 77 -27.30 5.42 4.86
C GLY A 77 -25.86 5.95 4.81
N LEU A 78 -25.54 6.97 5.61
CA LEU A 78 -24.18 7.47 5.83
C LEU A 78 -23.64 6.94 7.17
N THR A 79 -22.36 6.62 7.21
CA THR A 79 -21.60 6.39 8.44
C THR A 79 -20.92 7.69 8.88
N LYS A 80 -20.38 7.74 10.11
CA LYS A 80 -19.58 8.89 10.55
C LYS A 80 -18.37 9.13 9.65
N PHE A 81 -17.85 8.08 9.00
CA PHE A 81 -16.71 8.17 8.11
C PHE A 81 -17.06 8.82 6.76
N ASP A 82 -18.32 8.76 6.32
CA ASP A 82 -18.77 9.39 5.08
C ASP A 82 -18.91 10.93 5.22
N ILE A 83 -19.02 11.44 6.45
CA ILE A 83 -19.32 12.83 6.77
C ILE A 83 -18.00 13.60 7.06
N PRO A 84 -17.58 14.58 6.23
CA PRO A 84 -16.31 15.27 6.41
C PRO A 84 -16.12 15.91 7.79
N ALA A 85 -17.16 16.55 8.32
CA ALA A 85 -17.13 17.25 9.60
C ALA A 85 -16.96 16.34 10.84
N GLU A 86 -17.21 15.02 10.72
CA GLU A 86 -17.03 14.10 11.85
C GLU A 86 -15.54 13.77 12.10
N TYR A 87 -14.59 14.22 11.26
CA TYR A 87 -13.17 13.88 11.45
C TYR A 87 -12.62 14.29 12.83
N ASP A 88 -12.99 15.48 13.32
CA ASP A 88 -12.62 16.00 14.66
C ASP A 88 -13.26 15.18 15.79
N LEU A 89 -14.36 14.46 15.50
CA LEU A 89 -15.17 13.70 16.46
C LEU A 89 -14.80 12.22 16.50
N ILE A 90 -14.10 11.75 15.47
CA ILE A 90 -13.63 10.36 15.36
C ILE A 90 -12.34 10.20 16.16
N MET A 91 -11.34 11.04 15.89
CA MET A 91 -10.03 10.96 16.52
C MET A 91 -10.10 11.40 17.98
N TYR A 92 -9.24 10.81 18.82
CA TYR A 92 -9.15 11.11 20.26
C TYR A 92 -10.44 10.91 21.06
N ASN A 93 -11.41 10.19 20.50
CA ASN A 93 -12.66 9.84 21.18
C ASN A 93 -12.61 8.38 21.69
N PRO A 94 -12.68 8.14 23.01
CA PRO A 94 -12.66 6.79 23.57
C PRO A 94 -13.75 5.85 23.05
N GLU A 95 -14.89 6.37 22.58
CA GLU A 95 -15.97 5.56 21.98
C GLU A 95 -15.56 4.93 20.64
N ASN A 96 -14.50 5.46 20.00
CA ASN A 96 -14.01 5.04 18.70
C ASN A 96 -12.70 4.23 18.77
N GLU A 97 -12.29 3.75 19.96
CA GLU A 97 -11.04 2.99 20.18
C GLU A 97 -10.88 1.77 19.27
N GLN A 98 -12.00 1.13 18.87
CA GLN A 98 -11.98 0.01 17.94
C GLN A 98 -11.38 0.34 16.57
N TYR A 99 -11.38 1.62 16.18
CA TYR A 99 -10.82 2.12 14.93
C TYR A 99 -9.37 2.59 15.06
N ARG A 100 -8.75 2.43 16.24
CA ARG A 100 -7.37 2.82 16.53
C ARG A 100 -6.45 1.60 16.54
N VAL A 101 -5.24 1.76 16.02
CA VAL A 101 -4.15 0.79 16.22
C VAL A 101 -3.79 0.71 17.70
N ASP A 102 -3.87 -0.49 18.27
CA ASP A 102 -3.72 -0.77 19.71
C ASP A 102 -2.47 -1.60 20.05
N TRP A 103 -1.65 -1.96 19.07
CA TRP A 103 -0.42 -2.75 19.24
C TRP A 103 0.87 -1.91 19.19
N ILE A 104 0.78 -0.58 19.26
CA ILE A 104 1.94 0.32 19.39
C ILE A 104 1.94 0.85 20.82
N THR A 105 3.02 0.61 21.55
CA THR A 105 3.07 0.84 23.01
C THR A 105 3.58 2.25 23.38
N ASP A 106 3.97 3.08 22.41
CA ASP A 106 4.38 4.47 22.59
C ASP A 106 3.23 5.38 23.04
N ALA A 107 3.42 6.69 22.91
CA ALA A 107 2.37 7.69 23.12
C ALA A 107 1.09 7.33 22.36
N TYR A 108 -0.04 7.70 22.94
CA TYR A 108 -1.37 7.40 22.42
C TYR A 108 -1.58 8.02 21.02
N MET A 109 -1.51 7.17 19.99
CA MET A 109 -1.59 7.52 18.57
C MET A 109 -2.91 7.08 17.93
N TRP A 110 -3.49 7.95 17.09
CA TRP A 110 -4.67 7.67 16.28
C TRP A 110 -4.36 7.30 14.84
N LEU A 111 -3.75 6.13 14.64
CA LEU A 111 -3.65 5.49 13.33
C LEU A 111 -4.92 4.68 13.05
N GLY A 112 -5.47 4.82 11.84
CA GLY A 112 -6.71 4.15 11.44
C GLY A 112 -6.54 2.64 11.30
N LYS A 113 -7.20 1.89 12.19
CA LYS A 113 -7.46 0.45 12.13
C LYS A 113 -8.89 0.24 11.64
N THR A 114 -9.11 0.40 10.34
CA THR A 114 -10.42 0.33 9.68
C THR A 114 -10.25 0.27 8.18
N VAL A 115 -11.25 -0.17 7.42
CA VAL A 115 -11.16 -0.15 5.94
C VAL A 115 -10.89 1.28 5.44
N GLY A 116 -9.83 1.46 4.64
CA GLY A 116 -9.32 2.78 4.22
C GLY A 116 -8.25 3.40 5.13
N GLY A 117 -8.00 2.80 6.30
CA GLY A 117 -7.00 3.26 7.26
C GLY A 117 -7.18 4.72 7.66
N CYS A 118 -6.09 5.47 7.79
CA CYS A 118 -6.12 6.89 8.16
C CYS A 118 -6.95 7.76 7.18
N SER A 119 -7.10 7.38 5.91
CA SER A 119 -7.89 8.18 4.97
C SER A 119 -9.40 8.20 5.27
N SER A 120 -9.87 7.24 6.05
CA SER A 120 -11.26 7.21 6.52
C SER A 120 -11.50 8.12 7.72
N ILE A 121 -10.45 8.54 8.44
CA ILE A 121 -10.57 9.29 9.70
C ILE A 121 -9.86 10.66 9.71
N ASN A 122 -8.95 10.91 8.76
CA ASN A 122 -8.17 12.16 8.70
C ASN A 122 -9.01 13.40 8.36
N SER A 123 -8.38 14.57 8.35
CA SER A 123 -8.96 15.87 7.96
C SER A 123 -9.31 16.03 6.47
N VAL A 124 -9.35 14.93 5.71
CA VAL A 124 -9.75 14.87 4.29
C VAL A 124 -8.85 15.64 3.34
N THR A 125 -7.73 16.20 3.80
CA THR A 125 -6.85 17.02 2.96
C THR A 125 -6.13 16.17 1.91
N TYR A 126 -6.04 16.66 0.68
CA TYR A 126 -5.46 15.94 -0.45
C TYR A 126 -4.44 16.81 -1.19
N PHE A 127 -3.20 16.33 -1.30
CA PHE A 127 -2.12 17.07 -1.97
C PHE A 127 -1.41 16.22 -3.01
N ARG A 128 -1.02 16.88 -4.09
CA ARG A 128 0.04 16.40 -4.99
C ARG A 128 1.40 16.97 -4.51
N PRO A 129 2.46 16.15 -4.45
CA PRO A 129 3.81 16.66 -4.22
C PRO A 129 4.30 17.49 -5.43
N PRO A 130 5.33 18.33 -5.25
CA PRO A 130 6.02 18.97 -6.38
C PRO A 130 6.71 17.90 -7.25
N ASP A 131 6.90 18.18 -8.53
CA ASP A 131 7.62 17.28 -9.45
C ASP A 131 9.08 17.08 -9.01
N ALA A 132 9.69 18.12 -8.42
CA ALA A 132 11.04 18.04 -7.88
C ALA A 132 11.21 16.99 -6.76
N TYR A 133 10.11 16.62 -6.08
CA TYR A 133 10.14 15.65 -4.99
C TYR A 133 10.71 14.30 -5.42
N THR A 134 10.41 13.82 -6.63
CA THR A 134 10.94 12.52 -7.08
C THR A 134 12.46 12.52 -7.15
N ASN A 135 13.07 13.63 -7.55
CA ASN A 135 14.52 13.75 -7.61
C ASN A 135 15.12 13.98 -6.20
N GLN A 136 14.51 14.85 -5.40
CA GLN A 136 14.98 15.18 -4.05
C GLN A 136 14.96 13.96 -3.11
N SER A 137 13.93 13.13 -3.21
CA SER A 137 13.77 11.90 -2.41
C SER A 137 14.45 10.67 -3.02
N GLN A 138 15.11 10.81 -4.19
CA GLN A 138 15.65 9.70 -4.97
C GLN A 138 14.59 8.61 -5.24
N TRP A 139 13.36 9.03 -5.52
CA TRP A 139 12.25 8.14 -5.80
C TRP A 139 12.52 7.33 -7.09
N PRO A 140 12.23 6.02 -7.13
CA PRO A 140 12.55 5.16 -8.29
C PRO A 140 11.95 5.57 -9.64
N PHE A 141 10.89 6.38 -9.63
CA PHE A 141 10.09 6.69 -10.82
C PHE A 141 10.07 8.20 -11.10
N PRO A 142 10.06 8.62 -12.37
CA PRO A 142 10.06 10.03 -12.72
C PRO A 142 8.72 10.71 -12.40
N ALA A 143 8.77 12.03 -12.17
CA ALA A 143 7.58 12.84 -11.89
C ALA A 143 6.48 12.72 -12.97
N SER A 144 6.85 12.53 -14.25
CA SER A 144 5.87 12.32 -15.33
C SER A 144 5.03 11.05 -15.13
N GLN A 145 5.65 9.97 -14.67
CA GLN A 145 4.96 8.72 -14.34
C GLN A 145 4.11 8.86 -13.07
N MET A 146 4.65 9.54 -12.04
CA MET A 146 3.89 9.88 -10.83
C MET A 146 2.62 10.65 -11.18
N ASN A 147 2.74 11.73 -11.94
CA ASN A 147 1.63 12.58 -12.34
C ASN A 147 0.59 11.80 -13.17
N ALA A 148 1.02 10.99 -14.14
CA ALA A 148 0.10 10.19 -14.96
C ALA A 148 -0.73 9.19 -14.12
N LYS A 149 -0.13 8.61 -13.08
CA LYS A 149 -0.81 7.68 -12.16
C LYS A 149 -1.70 8.39 -11.15
N MET A 150 -1.33 9.59 -10.71
CA MET A 150 -2.22 10.45 -9.92
C MET A 150 -3.44 10.90 -10.74
N ASP A 151 -3.25 11.29 -12.01
CA ASP A 151 -4.33 11.61 -12.94
C ASP A 151 -5.27 10.42 -13.17
N GLU A 152 -4.73 9.19 -13.15
CA GLU A 152 -5.55 7.96 -13.21
C GLU A 152 -6.40 7.78 -11.95
N ASN A 153 -5.78 7.91 -10.77
CA ASN A 153 -6.47 7.78 -9.49
C ASN A 153 -7.59 8.83 -9.32
N GLU A 154 -7.35 10.07 -9.72
CA GLU A 154 -8.31 11.19 -9.60
C GLU A 154 -9.49 11.08 -10.57
N LYS A 155 -9.49 10.11 -11.49
CA LYS A 155 -10.72 9.76 -12.24
C LYS A 155 -11.70 8.95 -11.39
N MET A 156 -11.23 8.33 -10.31
CA MET A 156 -12.04 7.47 -9.43
C MET A 156 -12.54 8.18 -8.19
N HIS A 157 -11.77 9.13 -7.63
CA HIS A 157 -12.16 9.92 -6.46
C HIS A 157 -12.26 11.42 -6.79
N GLY A 158 -13.10 12.16 -6.06
CA GLY A 158 -13.21 13.60 -6.14
C GLY A 158 -12.10 14.32 -5.37
N HIS A 159 -11.63 15.44 -5.92
CA HIS A 159 -10.84 16.42 -5.18
C HIS A 159 -11.37 17.84 -5.46
N THR A 160 -11.40 18.69 -4.43
CA THR A 160 -11.96 20.05 -4.53
C THR A 160 -11.38 20.96 -3.45
N ASP A 161 -11.24 22.25 -3.74
CA ASP A 161 -11.01 23.31 -2.75
C ASP A 161 -12.31 24.01 -2.33
N VAL A 162 -13.45 23.66 -2.93
CA VAL A 162 -14.80 24.11 -2.59
C VAL A 162 -15.65 22.88 -2.21
N PRO A 163 -15.62 22.43 -0.95
CA PRO A 163 -16.16 21.11 -0.58
C PRO A 163 -17.70 21.08 -0.53
N SER A 164 -18.35 22.22 -0.34
CA SER A 164 -19.81 22.30 -0.27
C SER A 164 -20.44 22.30 -1.68
N PRO A 165 -21.44 21.44 -1.97
CA PRO A 165 -22.06 21.35 -3.30
C PRO A 165 -22.77 22.61 -3.79
N ASP A 166 -23.03 23.60 -2.93
CA ASP A 166 -23.60 24.90 -3.30
C ASP A 166 -22.55 25.90 -3.81
N GLY A 167 -21.29 25.47 -3.95
CA GLY A 167 -20.19 26.28 -4.48
C GLY A 167 -19.67 27.34 -3.49
N LYS A 168 -19.91 27.17 -2.19
CA LYS A 168 -19.48 28.12 -1.16
C LYS A 168 -18.43 27.54 -0.22
N TRP A 169 -17.55 28.43 0.24
CA TRP A 169 -16.70 28.20 1.40
C TRP A 169 -17.42 28.62 2.69
N TYR A 170 -17.31 27.79 3.72
CA TYR A 170 -17.91 28.02 5.04
C TYR A 170 -16.83 28.15 6.12
N SER A 171 -17.16 28.78 7.25
CA SER A 171 -16.25 28.98 8.40
C SER A 171 -14.96 29.76 8.04
N GLN A 172 -15.11 30.85 7.27
CA GLN A 172 -14.01 31.57 6.61
C GLN A 172 -13.38 32.70 7.45
N GLU A 173 -13.75 32.84 8.72
CA GLU A 173 -13.21 33.86 9.61
C GLU A 173 -11.69 33.70 9.78
N GLY A 174 -11.23 32.50 10.12
CA GLY A 174 -9.80 32.19 10.22
C GLY A 174 -9.06 32.40 8.89
N TYR A 175 -9.65 31.95 7.77
CA TYR A 175 -9.13 32.21 6.42
C TYR A 175 -8.91 33.71 6.17
N SER A 176 -9.93 34.53 6.45
CA SER A 176 -9.93 35.97 6.19
C SER A 176 -8.93 36.72 7.06
N ILE A 177 -8.71 36.28 8.29
CA ILE A 177 -7.75 36.88 9.22
C ILE A 177 -6.32 36.55 8.78
N VAL A 178 -6.03 35.26 8.53
CA VAL A 178 -4.66 34.82 8.23
C VAL A 178 -4.23 35.21 6.81
N SER A 179 -5.12 35.15 5.81
CA SER A 179 -4.80 35.56 4.44
C SER A 179 -4.36 37.02 4.34
N LYS A 180 -4.98 37.95 5.09
CA LYS A 180 -4.54 39.36 5.17
C LYS A 180 -3.09 39.47 5.65
N GLY A 181 -2.75 38.74 6.70
CA GLY A 181 -1.40 38.71 7.24
C GLY A 181 -0.39 38.09 6.28
N LEU A 182 -0.73 36.98 5.63
CA LEU A 182 0.11 36.34 4.61
C LEU A 182 0.36 37.28 3.41
N LEU A 183 -0.68 37.96 2.92
CA LEU A 183 -0.57 38.97 1.86
C LEU A 183 0.38 40.11 2.25
N SER A 184 0.39 40.53 3.53
CA SER A 184 1.32 41.56 4.03
C SER A 184 2.79 41.14 3.97
N LEU A 185 3.07 39.83 4.00
CA LEU A 185 4.41 39.25 3.84
C LEU A 185 4.77 38.92 2.38
N GLY A 186 3.90 39.28 1.43
CA GLY A 186 4.09 39.02 0.01
C GLY A 186 3.77 37.59 -0.43
N TYR A 187 2.92 36.88 0.33
CA TYR A 187 2.39 35.60 -0.15
C TYR A 187 1.36 35.80 -1.26
N VAL A 188 1.20 34.78 -2.10
CA VAL A 188 0.24 34.79 -3.21
C VAL A 188 -0.82 33.71 -3.01
N GLU A 189 -2.09 34.09 -3.16
CA GLU A 189 -3.21 33.16 -3.15
C GLU A 189 -3.25 32.35 -4.45
N THR A 190 -3.42 31.04 -4.34
CA THR A 190 -3.40 30.10 -5.47
C THR A 190 -4.24 28.86 -5.19
N ARG A 191 -4.49 28.06 -6.24
CA ARG A 191 -5.04 26.72 -6.10
C ARG A 191 -3.90 25.74 -5.87
N LEU A 192 -3.77 25.24 -4.65
CA LEU A 192 -2.53 24.59 -4.19
C LEU A 192 -2.12 23.32 -4.93
N ASN A 193 -3.07 22.62 -5.57
CA ASN A 193 -2.78 21.44 -6.41
C ASN A 193 -2.61 21.78 -7.90
N ASP A 194 -2.81 23.05 -8.30
CA ASP A 194 -2.49 23.48 -9.66
C ASP A 194 -1.02 23.19 -9.99
N PRO A 195 -0.68 22.68 -11.19
CA PRO A 195 0.70 22.34 -11.53
C PRO A 195 1.73 23.45 -11.36
N VAL A 196 1.35 24.72 -11.59
CA VAL A 196 2.25 25.86 -11.38
C VAL A 196 2.42 26.13 -9.89
N ALA A 197 1.32 26.13 -9.15
CA ALA A 197 1.30 26.38 -7.70
C ALA A 197 2.08 25.31 -6.92
N ARG A 198 1.77 24.02 -7.15
CA ARG A 198 2.39 22.92 -6.40
C ARG A 198 3.88 22.78 -6.67
N ASN A 199 4.36 23.27 -7.80
CA ASN A 199 5.79 23.30 -8.16
C ASN A 199 6.50 24.58 -7.70
N ASN A 200 5.79 25.54 -7.11
CA ASN A 200 6.35 26.77 -6.57
C ASN A 200 5.74 27.09 -5.19
N LYS A 201 6.08 26.28 -4.19
CA LYS A 201 5.51 26.35 -2.83
C LYS A 201 6.14 27.39 -1.91
N HIS A 202 6.87 28.37 -2.43
CA HIS A 202 7.44 29.44 -1.61
C HIS A 202 6.48 30.63 -1.54
N LYS A 203 6.04 31.00 -0.33
CA LYS A 203 5.11 32.11 -0.08
C LYS A 203 3.81 31.99 -0.87
N THR A 204 3.19 30.81 -0.78
CA THR A 204 1.88 30.56 -1.41
C THR A 204 0.86 30.17 -0.37
N PHE A 205 -0.41 30.49 -0.60
CA PHE A 205 -1.52 30.01 0.22
C PHE A 205 -2.77 29.80 -0.62
N GLY A 206 -3.76 29.13 -0.06
CA GLY A 206 -5.06 28.98 -0.70
C GLY A 206 -6.04 28.22 0.17
N HIS A 207 -7.24 28.05 -0.35
CA HIS A 207 -8.23 27.15 0.27
C HIS A 207 -7.70 25.72 0.31
N THR A 208 -8.05 25.02 1.39
CA THR A 208 -7.61 23.65 1.61
C THR A 208 -8.12 22.72 0.49
N PRO A 209 -7.24 21.99 -0.21
CA PRO A 209 -7.67 20.95 -1.13
C PRO A 209 -8.10 19.71 -0.33
N PHE A 210 -9.30 19.22 -0.62
CA PHE A 210 -9.91 18.06 0.03
C PHE A 210 -10.19 16.93 -0.96
N THR A 211 -10.25 15.69 -0.47
CA THR A 211 -10.84 14.54 -1.18
C THR A 211 -12.32 14.41 -0.83
N ILE A 212 -13.12 15.36 -1.33
CA ILE A 212 -14.56 15.46 -1.07
C ILE A 212 -15.30 15.48 -2.41
N LYS A 213 -16.40 14.74 -2.48
CA LYS A 213 -17.29 14.66 -3.63
C LYS A 213 -18.73 14.74 -3.16
N ASP A 214 -19.52 15.65 -3.74
CA ASP A 214 -20.93 15.85 -3.43
C ASP A 214 -21.20 16.02 -1.91
N GLY A 215 -20.30 16.73 -1.21
CA GLY A 215 -20.35 17.00 0.23
C GLY A 215 -19.99 15.80 1.13
N LYS A 216 -19.50 14.70 0.55
CA LYS A 216 -19.10 13.49 1.30
C LYS A 216 -17.60 13.26 1.18
N ARG A 217 -17.02 12.62 2.19
CA ARG A 217 -15.64 12.14 2.11
C ARG A 217 -15.53 11.12 0.97
N ASP A 218 -14.56 11.32 0.08
CA ASP A 218 -14.32 10.42 -1.04
C ASP A 218 -12.92 9.79 -0.92
N SER A 219 -12.76 8.91 0.08
CA SER A 219 -11.50 8.18 0.31
C SER A 219 -11.38 6.95 -0.61
N PRO A 220 -10.22 6.25 -0.66
CA PRO A 220 -10.12 4.97 -1.34
C PRO A 220 -11.15 3.91 -0.92
N ALA A 221 -11.58 3.91 0.35
CA ALA A 221 -12.65 3.02 0.81
C ALA A 221 -14.01 3.33 0.18
N ALA A 222 -14.27 4.58 -0.22
CA ALA A 222 -15.46 4.95 -1.00
C ALA A 222 -15.23 4.73 -2.50
N ALA A 223 -14.21 5.39 -3.05
CA ALA A 223 -13.98 5.52 -4.48
C ALA A 223 -13.47 4.24 -5.18
N PHE A 224 -12.63 3.44 -4.49
CA PHE A 224 -11.95 2.30 -5.11
C PHE A 224 -12.59 0.97 -4.70
N TRP A 225 -12.90 0.79 -3.41
CA TRP A 225 -13.60 -0.41 -2.95
C TRP A 225 -15.01 -0.52 -3.53
N GLY A 226 -15.79 0.57 -3.59
CA GLY A 226 -17.16 0.56 -4.10
C GLY A 226 -17.30 -0.16 -5.45
N PRO A 227 -16.60 0.28 -6.52
CA PRO A 227 -16.60 -0.40 -7.80
C PRO A 227 -15.94 -1.79 -7.77
N MET A 228 -14.81 -1.95 -7.06
CA MET A 228 -14.05 -3.20 -6.98
C MET A 228 -14.84 -4.34 -6.33
N SER A 229 -15.73 -4.03 -5.39
CA SER A 229 -16.52 -5.00 -4.62
C SER A 229 -17.46 -5.87 -5.47
N THR A 230 -17.75 -5.44 -6.69
CA THR A 230 -18.61 -6.18 -7.64
C THR A 230 -17.87 -7.29 -8.39
N ARG A 231 -16.54 -7.34 -8.29
CA ARG A 231 -15.69 -8.26 -9.04
C ARG A 231 -15.54 -9.59 -8.31
N GLY A 232 -15.74 -10.72 -9.01
CA GLY A 232 -15.67 -12.07 -8.43
C GLY A 232 -14.26 -12.57 -8.08
N ASN A 233 -13.22 -11.85 -8.49
CA ASN A 233 -11.80 -12.16 -8.24
C ASN A 233 -11.20 -11.33 -7.08
N VAL A 234 -12.02 -10.60 -6.31
CA VAL A 234 -11.57 -9.82 -5.15
C VAL A 234 -12.32 -10.23 -3.89
N GLN A 235 -11.58 -10.39 -2.80
CA GLN A 235 -12.14 -10.62 -1.48
C GLN A 235 -11.53 -9.65 -0.47
N LEU A 236 -12.38 -9.05 0.37
CA LEU A 236 -11.96 -8.28 1.55
C LEU A 236 -12.32 -9.06 2.80
N LEU A 237 -11.31 -9.32 3.63
CA LEU A 237 -11.47 -9.88 4.96
C LEU A 237 -11.08 -8.81 5.99
N THR A 238 -12.07 -8.32 6.71
CA THR A 238 -11.90 -7.39 7.83
C THR A 238 -11.64 -8.15 9.13
N GLU A 239 -11.22 -7.44 10.17
CA GLU A 239 -10.86 -8.02 11.47
C GLU A 239 -9.78 -9.12 11.33
N ALA A 240 -8.92 -9.01 10.33
CA ALA A 240 -7.84 -9.93 9.99
C ALA A 240 -6.49 -9.23 10.16
N LYS A 241 -6.00 -9.20 11.41
CA LYS A 241 -4.68 -8.65 11.72
C LYS A 241 -3.61 -9.64 11.29
N VAL A 242 -2.84 -9.28 10.27
CA VAL A 242 -1.69 -10.07 9.83
C VAL A 242 -0.56 -9.98 10.86
N ASP A 243 -0.03 -11.13 11.24
CA ASP A 243 1.05 -11.25 12.21
C ASP A 243 2.40 -11.40 11.49
N TYR A 244 2.51 -12.31 10.51
CA TYR A 244 3.74 -12.54 9.76
C TYR A 244 3.50 -13.24 8.40
N LEU A 245 4.51 -13.19 7.53
CA LEU A 245 4.58 -13.86 6.23
C LEU A 245 5.14 -15.27 6.39
N ILE A 246 4.52 -16.25 5.72
CA ILE A 246 5.06 -17.59 5.53
C ILE A 246 6.02 -17.53 4.35
N ARG A 247 7.25 -18.03 4.52
CA ARG A 247 8.30 -17.97 3.48
C ARG A 247 8.91 -19.34 3.21
N ASP A 248 9.53 -19.47 2.03
CA ASP A 248 10.48 -20.54 1.76
C ASP A 248 11.93 -20.08 2.03
N LYS A 249 12.86 -21.05 1.99
CA LYS A 249 14.29 -20.84 2.24
C LYS A 249 14.97 -19.89 1.24
N ASP A 250 14.35 -19.63 0.10
CA ASP A 250 14.88 -18.78 -0.97
C ASP A 250 14.31 -17.34 -0.88
N GLY A 251 13.55 -17.05 0.18
CA GLY A 251 12.99 -15.72 0.42
C GLY A 251 11.70 -15.42 -0.37
N LYS A 252 11.04 -16.44 -0.93
CA LYS A 252 9.70 -16.27 -1.53
C LYS A 252 8.63 -16.41 -0.46
N ALA A 253 7.74 -15.43 -0.37
CA ALA A 253 6.54 -15.55 0.44
C ALA A 253 5.58 -16.54 -0.22
N THR A 254 5.01 -17.44 0.59
CA THR A 254 4.05 -18.47 0.15
C THR A 254 2.67 -18.29 0.77
N GLY A 255 2.54 -17.38 1.73
CA GLY A 255 1.29 -17.07 2.41
C GLY A 255 1.48 -16.11 3.56
N VAL A 256 0.43 -15.90 4.34
CA VAL A 256 0.46 -15.08 5.55
C VAL A 256 -0.28 -15.76 6.69
N VAL A 257 0.14 -15.45 7.92
CA VAL A 257 -0.55 -15.81 9.15
C VAL A 257 -1.23 -14.57 9.72
N TYR A 258 -2.47 -14.72 10.15
CA TYR A 258 -3.28 -13.66 10.73
C TYR A 258 -4.06 -14.17 11.95
N ASN A 259 -4.48 -13.24 12.81
CA ASN A 259 -5.27 -13.49 14.02
C ASN A 259 -4.71 -14.62 14.91
N GLY A 260 -3.39 -14.70 15.05
CA GLY A 260 -2.73 -15.62 15.97
C GLY A 260 -2.71 -17.08 15.51
N GLY A 261 -2.96 -17.38 14.23
CA GLY A 261 -2.77 -18.73 13.70
C GLY A 261 -3.57 -19.09 12.45
N SER A 262 -4.49 -18.23 12.00
CA SER A 262 -5.19 -18.46 10.73
C SER A 262 -4.23 -18.23 9.56
N GLN A 263 -4.34 -19.03 8.50
CA GLN A 263 -3.42 -18.99 7.37
C GLN A 263 -4.16 -18.79 6.06
N VAL A 264 -3.53 -18.08 5.13
CA VAL A 264 -3.93 -18.03 3.73
C VAL A 264 -2.69 -18.04 2.84
N PHE A 265 -2.79 -18.73 1.71
CA PHE A 265 -1.66 -19.03 0.85
C PHE A 265 -1.72 -18.29 -0.49
N LEU A 266 -0.56 -18.05 -1.07
CA LEU A 266 -0.41 -17.53 -2.42
C LEU A 266 -0.55 -18.64 -3.47
N SER A 267 -0.96 -18.26 -4.67
CA SER A 267 -0.80 -19.10 -5.86
C SER A 267 0.70 -19.30 -6.15
N ALA A 268 1.05 -20.25 -7.02
CA ALA A 268 2.45 -20.54 -7.33
C ALA A 268 3.23 -19.32 -7.86
N ARG A 269 2.54 -18.37 -8.50
CA ARG A 269 3.10 -17.13 -9.02
C ARG A 269 2.88 -15.91 -8.11
N GLY A 270 2.22 -16.11 -6.97
CA GLY A 270 1.62 -15.00 -6.23
C GLY A 270 2.64 -14.08 -5.56
N ALA A 271 2.16 -12.91 -5.13
CA ALA A 271 2.93 -11.87 -4.46
C ALA A 271 2.17 -11.26 -3.27
N VAL A 272 2.93 -10.66 -2.35
CA VAL A 272 2.38 -9.90 -1.22
C VAL A 272 2.61 -8.41 -1.44
N LEU A 273 1.56 -7.61 -1.21
CA LEU A 273 1.64 -6.14 -1.09
C LEU A 273 1.55 -5.77 0.38
N MET A 274 2.62 -5.19 0.92
CA MET A 274 2.67 -4.64 2.27
C MET A 274 2.11 -3.22 2.26
N ALA A 275 0.88 -3.08 2.80
CA ALA A 275 0.14 -1.83 2.88
C ALA A 275 -0.39 -1.56 4.31
N ALA A 276 0.33 -2.04 5.33
CA ALA A 276 -0.06 -1.95 6.73
C ALA A 276 0.25 -0.57 7.35
N GLY A 277 0.89 0.32 6.59
CA GLY A 277 1.29 1.65 7.00
C GLY A 277 2.71 1.68 7.58
N ALA A 278 3.30 2.88 7.61
CA ALA A 278 4.69 3.10 7.99
C ALA A 278 5.08 2.46 9.33
N LEU A 279 4.18 2.39 10.32
CA LEU A 279 4.51 1.83 11.63
C LEU A 279 4.19 0.33 11.78
N SER A 280 3.38 -0.26 10.91
CA SER A 280 3.01 -1.69 11.02
C SER A 280 3.61 -2.57 9.94
N THR A 281 3.92 -2.05 8.75
CA THR A 281 4.68 -2.77 7.72
C THR A 281 6.03 -3.30 8.24
N PRO A 282 6.89 -2.50 8.88
CA PRO A 282 8.15 -3.04 9.45
C PRO A 282 7.91 -4.07 10.56
N LYS A 283 6.84 -3.93 11.36
CA LYS A 283 6.46 -4.89 12.39
C LYS A 283 6.24 -6.28 11.80
N VAL A 284 5.39 -6.35 10.76
CA VAL A 284 5.07 -7.63 10.09
C VAL A 284 6.33 -8.21 9.46
N LEU A 285 7.16 -7.40 8.79
CA LEU A 285 8.41 -7.88 8.20
C LEU A 285 9.37 -8.46 9.24
N ILE A 286 9.60 -7.76 10.36
CA ILE A 286 10.45 -8.25 11.45
C ILE A 286 9.89 -9.54 12.05
N GLN A 287 8.58 -9.61 12.31
CA GLN A 287 7.92 -10.83 12.79
C GLN A 287 7.96 -11.98 11.79
N SER A 288 8.24 -11.70 10.51
CA SER A 288 8.44 -12.69 9.44
C SER A 288 9.89 -13.17 9.30
N GLY A 289 10.79 -12.77 10.20
CA GLY A 289 12.22 -13.09 10.09
C GLY A 289 12.98 -12.23 9.08
N VAL A 290 12.45 -11.04 8.73
CA VAL A 290 13.04 -10.10 7.77
C VAL A 290 13.35 -8.78 8.48
N GLY A 291 14.62 -8.52 8.77
CA GLY A 291 15.00 -7.34 9.54
C GLY A 291 16.46 -7.34 9.97
N SER A 292 16.80 -6.45 10.91
CA SER A 292 18.13 -6.41 11.51
C SER A 292 18.37 -7.65 12.39
N ASN A 293 19.59 -8.19 12.36
CA ASN A 293 19.95 -9.33 13.20
C ASN A 293 19.68 -9.04 14.69
N THR A 294 19.93 -7.80 15.15
CA THR A 294 19.64 -7.38 16.53
C THR A 294 18.17 -7.59 16.92
N GLN A 295 17.23 -7.19 16.06
CA GLN A 295 15.80 -7.38 16.30
C GLN A 295 15.40 -8.86 16.20
N LEU A 296 15.93 -9.59 15.23
CA LEU A 296 15.63 -11.02 15.05
C LEU A 296 16.16 -11.86 16.23
N ASP A 297 17.41 -11.62 16.67
CA ASP A 297 17.99 -12.25 17.84
C ASP A 297 17.20 -11.94 19.11
N LEU A 298 16.69 -10.72 19.23
CA LEU A 298 15.85 -10.31 20.35
C LEU A 298 14.54 -11.11 20.38
N LEU A 299 13.84 -11.21 19.26
CA LEU A 299 12.58 -11.95 19.18
C LEU A 299 12.75 -13.45 19.41
N GLU A 300 13.83 -14.05 18.91
CA GLU A 300 14.14 -15.46 19.19
C GLU A 300 14.41 -15.70 20.67
N ARG A 301 15.16 -14.81 21.35
CA ARG A 301 15.42 -14.93 22.78
C ARG A 301 14.16 -14.79 23.63
N ILE A 302 13.27 -13.86 23.26
CA ILE A 302 11.98 -13.66 23.96
C ILE A 302 11.06 -14.87 23.72
N GLY A 303 11.07 -15.43 22.51
CA GLY A 303 10.17 -16.50 22.10
C GLY A 303 8.75 -16.02 21.79
N GLY A 304 7.89 -16.91 21.28
CA GLY A 304 6.50 -16.59 20.92
C GLY A 304 6.29 -15.97 19.53
N TYR A 305 7.36 -15.74 18.77
CA TYR A 305 7.32 -15.18 17.40
C TYR A 305 7.61 -16.24 16.34
N THR A 306 6.60 -17.06 16.03
CA THR A 306 6.74 -18.23 15.12
C THR A 306 7.29 -17.88 13.73
N GLY A 307 6.97 -16.70 13.21
CA GLY A 307 7.47 -16.25 11.90
C GLY A 307 8.97 -15.93 11.86
N VAL A 308 9.61 -15.69 13.01
CA VAL A 308 11.07 -15.54 13.10
C VAL A 308 11.75 -16.90 13.14
N SER A 309 11.16 -17.86 13.85
CA SER A 309 11.68 -19.22 14.04
C SER A 309 11.28 -20.20 12.93
N GLN A 310 10.85 -19.73 11.77
CA GLN A 310 10.44 -20.60 10.66
C GLN A 310 11.65 -21.25 9.95
N ASP A 311 11.47 -22.44 9.39
CA ASP A 311 12.51 -23.21 8.69
C ASP A 311 13.10 -22.49 7.45
N ALA A 312 12.44 -21.42 6.99
CA ALA A 312 12.91 -20.56 5.90
C ALA A 312 14.21 -19.81 6.21
N GLY A 313 14.59 -19.73 7.49
CA GLY A 313 15.74 -18.94 7.94
C GLY A 313 15.50 -17.43 7.88
N ARG A 314 16.55 -16.68 8.20
CA ARG A 314 16.50 -15.22 8.35
C ARG A 314 16.85 -14.51 7.05
N VAL A 315 16.22 -13.36 6.81
CA VAL A 315 16.62 -12.40 5.77
C VAL A 315 17.17 -11.17 6.46
N ALA A 316 18.48 -10.99 6.36
CA ALA A 316 19.15 -9.82 6.92
C ALA A 316 18.84 -8.60 6.06
N ASN A 317 17.98 -7.72 6.59
CA ASN A 317 17.68 -6.42 6.03
C ASN A 317 17.70 -5.40 7.18
N PRO A 318 18.85 -4.79 7.48
CA PRO A 318 19.02 -3.94 8.66
C PRO A 318 18.20 -2.65 8.60
N ASN A 319 17.63 -2.32 7.44
CA ASN A 319 16.91 -1.06 7.19
C ASN A 319 15.40 -1.17 7.45
N VAL A 320 14.87 -2.38 7.67
CA VAL A 320 13.47 -2.56 8.09
C VAL A 320 13.25 -1.88 9.45
N GLY A 321 12.29 -0.96 9.51
CA GLY A 321 11.97 -0.16 10.70
C GLY A 321 12.87 1.06 10.89
N ARG A 322 13.84 1.32 10.00
CA ARG A 322 14.76 2.45 10.13
C ARG A 322 14.27 3.68 9.37
N ASN A 323 14.89 4.85 9.62
CA ASN A 323 14.57 6.10 8.93
C ASN A 323 13.12 6.59 9.09
N LEU A 324 12.42 6.21 10.18
CA LEU A 324 11.09 6.75 10.48
C LEU A 324 11.18 8.27 10.59
N PHE A 325 10.34 8.98 9.85
CA PHE A 325 10.11 10.41 10.01
C PHE A 325 8.62 10.67 10.22
N ASP A 326 8.31 11.80 10.84
CA ASP A 326 7.00 12.46 10.83
C ASP A 326 7.25 13.96 10.52
N ALA A 327 6.22 14.75 10.23
CA ALA A 327 6.38 16.21 10.23
C ALA A 327 6.38 16.74 11.66
N ASN A 328 7.19 17.76 11.95
CA ASN A 328 7.12 18.43 13.26
C ASN A 328 5.92 19.34 13.25
N LEU A 329 5.00 19.19 14.21
CA LEU A 329 3.75 19.93 14.27
C LEU A 329 3.68 20.72 15.58
N MET A 330 3.37 22.00 15.47
CA MET A 330 2.91 22.81 16.59
C MET A 330 1.53 23.43 16.35
N TYR A 331 0.67 23.37 17.36
CA TYR A 331 -0.57 24.13 17.41
C TYR A 331 -0.33 25.50 18.05
N VAL A 332 -0.42 26.57 17.25
CA VAL A 332 -0.20 27.95 17.69
C VAL A 332 -1.53 28.69 17.66
N SER A 333 -2.04 29.09 18.83
CA SER A 333 -3.38 29.66 18.97
C SER A 333 -3.35 31.18 19.12
N PHE A 334 -4.32 31.84 18.49
CA PHE A 334 -4.48 33.29 18.49
C PHE A 334 -5.92 33.65 18.85
N SER A 335 -6.14 34.84 19.38
CA SER A 335 -7.46 35.48 19.39
C SER A 335 -7.50 36.68 18.46
N HIS A 336 -8.66 36.98 17.90
CA HIS A 336 -8.85 38.16 17.05
C HIS A 336 -10.31 38.66 17.16
N PRO A 337 -10.57 39.97 17.17
CA PRO A 337 -11.94 40.51 17.30
C PRO A 337 -12.91 40.06 16.21
N ASP A 338 -12.42 39.87 14.97
CA ASP A 338 -13.23 39.37 13.85
C ASP A 338 -13.40 37.84 13.83
N MET A 339 -12.74 37.11 14.74
CA MET A 339 -12.85 35.66 14.77
C MET A 339 -14.19 35.25 15.36
N LYS A 340 -14.85 34.28 14.71
CA LYS A 340 -15.99 33.55 15.24
C LYS A 340 -15.72 32.06 15.08
N ALA A 341 -15.40 31.40 16.18
CA ALA A 341 -15.04 30.01 16.17
C ALA A 341 -16.21 29.13 15.69
N PHE A 342 -15.92 28.22 14.78
CA PHE A 342 -16.83 27.14 14.39
C PHE A 342 -16.31 25.83 14.96
N VAL A 343 -17.06 25.28 15.92
CA VAL A 343 -16.70 24.08 16.69
C VAL A 343 -17.63 22.93 16.30
N PHE A 344 -17.09 21.89 15.66
CA PHE A 344 -17.86 20.74 15.19
C PHE A 344 -18.48 19.93 16.34
N ASP A 345 -17.78 19.81 17.47
CA ASP A 345 -18.24 19.12 18.70
C ASP A 345 -19.55 19.67 19.26
N ASN A 346 -19.84 20.95 19.01
CA ASN A 346 -21.08 21.58 19.47
C ASN A 346 -22.31 21.14 18.65
N ARG A 347 -22.12 20.36 17.58
CA ARG A 347 -23.17 19.81 16.71
C ARG A 347 -24.26 20.84 16.36
N PRO A 348 -23.93 21.99 15.73
CA PRO A 348 -24.90 23.05 15.48
C PRO A 348 -26.06 22.55 14.61
N ALA A 349 -27.28 22.62 15.16
CA ALA A 349 -28.45 21.99 14.54
C ALA A 349 -28.75 22.51 13.11
N GLU A 350 -28.53 23.80 12.84
CA GLU A 350 -28.75 24.35 11.49
C GLU A 350 -27.70 23.87 10.48
N ALA A 351 -26.44 23.69 10.91
CA ALA A 351 -25.39 23.13 10.05
C ALA A 351 -25.68 21.68 9.69
N ILE A 352 -26.08 20.87 10.67
CA ILE A 352 -26.49 19.48 10.47
C ILE A 352 -27.74 19.42 9.58
N ASN A 353 -28.75 20.26 9.85
CA ASN A 353 -29.97 20.31 9.04
C ASN A 353 -29.68 20.70 7.59
N GLN A 354 -28.81 21.69 7.36
CA GLN A 354 -28.37 22.08 6.02
C GLN A 354 -27.71 20.89 5.31
N TYR A 355 -26.83 20.17 5.99
CA TYR A 355 -26.16 19.01 5.42
C TYR A 355 -27.14 17.88 5.09
N MET A 356 -27.93 17.44 6.07
CA MET A 356 -28.81 16.28 5.92
C MET A 356 -29.98 16.54 4.96
N ASN A 357 -30.50 17.76 4.91
CA ASN A 357 -31.76 18.05 4.21
C ASN A 357 -31.61 18.99 3.01
N LYS A 358 -30.41 19.53 2.73
CA LYS A 358 -30.15 20.42 1.58
C LYS A 358 -28.94 19.95 0.78
N SER A 359 -28.99 18.70 0.31
CA SER A 359 -28.00 18.10 -0.59
C SER A 359 -26.55 18.14 -0.08
N HIS A 360 -26.33 17.84 1.20
CA HIS A 360 -24.99 17.83 1.83
C HIS A 360 -24.25 19.17 1.71
N THR A 361 -24.96 20.29 1.78
CA THR A 361 -24.37 21.63 1.76
C THR A 361 -24.05 22.14 3.17
N GLY A 362 -23.38 23.29 3.27
CA GLY A 362 -23.04 23.91 4.55
C GLY A 362 -21.65 23.52 5.09
N PRO A 363 -21.33 23.99 6.31
CA PRO A 363 -20.04 23.74 6.95
C PRO A 363 -19.79 22.26 7.27
N TRP A 364 -20.86 21.45 7.40
CA TRP A 364 -20.73 20.01 7.65
C TRP A 364 -20.14 19.23 6.46
N ALA A 365 -20.15 19.84 5.28
CA ALA A 365 -19.60 19.29 4.05
C ALA A 365 -18.07 19.45 3.95
N GLY A 366 -17.43 20.12 4.91
CA GLY A 366 -15.98 20.34 4.96
C GLY A 366 -15.36 19.87 6.27
N ALA A 367 -14.07 20.16 6.42
CA ALA A 367 -13.29 19.90 7.64
C ALA A 367 -12.64 21.20 8.15
N GLY A 368 -12.04 21.15 9.35
CA GLY A 368 -11.54 22.31 10.07
C GLY A 368 -10.42 23.13 9.41
N PRO A 369 -9.44 22.58 8.67
CA PRO A 369 -8.45 23.44 8.04
C PRO A 369 -9.09 24.17 6.85
N THR A 370 -9.19 25.50 6.91
CA THR A 370 -9.82 26.33 5.85
C THR A 370 -8.82 26.98 4.92
N LEU A 371 -7.59 27.21 5.40
CA LEU A 371 -6.47 27.76 4.65
C LEU A 371 -5.25 26.86 4.83
N ILE A 372 -4.52 26.64 3.74
CA ILE A 372 -3.18 26.04 3.77
C ILE A 372 -2.19 27.05 3.18
N SER A 373 -1.02 27.20 3.80
CA SER A 373 0.09 27.98 3.23
C SER A 373 1.40 27.22 3.25
N PHE A 374 2.28 27.53 2.30
CA PHE A 374 3.63 27.00 2.21
C PHE A 374 4.66 28.11 2.14
N GLU A 375 5.80 27.86 2.79
CA GLU A 375 7.00 28.67 2.64
C GLU A 375 8.25 27.82 2.80
N SER A 376 9.35 28.24 2.19
CA SER A 376 10.65 27.60 2.37
C SER A 376 11.74 28.65 2.54
N TYR A 377 12.68 28.43 3.44
CA TYR A 377 13.84 29.31 3.61
C TYR A 377 14.96 28.62 4.40
N GLU A 378 16.17 29.18 4.33
CA GLU A 378 17.31 28.64 5.06
C GLU A 378 17.23 28.94 6.55
N VAL A 379 17.45 27.91 7.37
CA VAL A 379 17.70 28.03 8.81
C VAL A 379 19.00 27.29 9.10
N GLN A 380 19.98 28.00 9.67
CA GLN A 380 21.30 27.45 10.02
C GLN A 380 21.97 26.66 8.88
N GLY A 381 21.88 27.18 7.65
CA GLY A 381 22.54 26.61 6.47
C GLY A 381 21.83 25.41 5.84
N ARG A 382 20.57 25.13 6.21
CA ARG A 382 19.72 24.12 5.57
C ARG A 382 18.41 24.76 5.11
N MET A 383 17.99 24.43 3.89
CA MET A 383 16.65 24.77 3.40
C MET A 383 15.58 23.94 4.12
N TYR A 384 14.70 24.63 4.83
CA TYR A 384 13.51 24.04 5.44
C TYR A 384 12.27 24.41 4.66
N GLU A 385 11.30 23.49 4.65
CA GLU A 385 9.98 23.66 4.08
C GLU A 385 8.94 23.64 5.21
N PHE A 386 8.03 24.58 5.15
CA PHE A 386 7.01 24.82 6.16
C PHE A 386 5.63 24.77 5.54
N GLN A 387 4.68 24.23 6.31
CA GLN A 387 3.26 24.25 6.00
C GLN A 387 2.50 24.87 7.17
N SER A 388 1.42 25.60 6.91
CA SER A 388 0.48 26.01 7.95
C SER A 388 -0.94 25.60 7.57
N ASN A 389 -1.73 25.12 8.53
CA ASN A 389 -3.15 24.84 8.38
C ASN A 389 -3.96 25.70 9.37
N VAL A 390 -4.91 26.48 8.87
CA VAL A 390 -5.73 27.37 9.72
C VAL A 390 -7.04 26.69 10.09
N HIS A 391 -7.20 26.39 11.38
CA HIS A 391 -8.40 25.77 11.93
C HIS A 391 -9.49 26.79 12.27
N THR A 392 -10.72 26.33 12.39
CA THR A 392 -11.90 27.16 12.68
C THR A 392 -12.11 27.47 14.15
N HIS A 393 -11.27 26.98 15.06
CA HIS A 393 -11.36 27.19 16.50
C HIS A 393 -9.98 27.06 17.18
N GLY A 394 -9.88 27.41 18.46
CA GLY A 394 -8.66 27.26 19.27
C GLY A 394 -8.35 25.79 19.62
N PHE A 395 -7.11 25.49 20.01
CA PHE A 395 -6.68 24.13 20.36
C PHE A 395 -6.72 23.87 21.87
N GLY A 396 -6.96 22.61 22.26
CA GLY A 396 -6.96 22.17 23.66
C GLY A 396 -7.97 22.95 24.51
N GLY A 397 -7.51 23.57 25.61
CA GLY A 397 -8.37 24.35 26.50
C GLY A 397 -9.01 25.60 25.86
N LEU A 398 -8.60 25.97 24.65
CA LEU A 398 -9.13 27.11 23.89
C LEU A 398 -10.24 26.70 22.91
N HIS A 399 -10.59 25.41 22.85
CA HIS A 399 -11.52 24.86 21.87
C HIS A 399 -12.89 25.56 21.85
N GLN A 400 -13.38 25.98 23.02
CA GLN A 400 -14.69 26.63 23.16
C GLN A 400 -14.60 28.17 23.22
N GLN A 401 -13.41 28.75 23.05
CA GLN A 401 -13.26 30.21 23.10
C GLN A 401 -13.68 30.83 21.76
N GLU A 402 -14.77 31.61 21.77
CA GLU A 402 -15.44 32.11 20.57
C GLU A 402 -14.56 32.94 19.63
N ASN A 403 -13.61 33.70 20.18
CA ASN A 403 -12.73 34.57 19.40
C ASN A 403 -11.35 33.95 19.14
N ALA A 404 -11.16 32.66 19.42
CA ALA A 404 -9.89 31.97 19.25
C ALA A 404 -9.87 31.08 18.00
N PHE A 405 -8.70 30.98 17.37
CA PHE A 405 -8.40 30.05 16.30
C PHE A 405 -6.96 29.55 16.41
N THR A 406 -6.66 28.44 15.74
CA THR A 406 -5.33 27.83 15.75
C THR A 406 -4.76 27.72 14.35
N ILE A 407 -3.47 28.04 14.23
CA ILE A 407 -2.64 27.70 13.08
C ILE A 407 -1.79 26.49 13.47
N ALA A 408 -2.04 25.35 12.84
CA ALA A 408 -1.17 24.19 12.91
C ALA A 408 0.03 24.44 12.00
N MET A 409 1.21 24.63 12.57
CA MET A 409 2.45 24.96 11.86
C MET A 409 3.36 23.74 11.80
N TYR A 410 3.89 23.46 10.62
CA TYR A 410 4.66 22.26 10.33
C TYR A 410 6.06 22.58 9.83
N VAL A 411 7.06 21.80 10.26
CA VAL A 411 8.26 21.53 9.45
C VAL A 411 8.01 20.21 8.74
N ILE A 412 7.93 20.23 7.42
CA ILE A 412 7.51 19.08 6.61
C ILE A 412 8.67 18.25 6.05
N ASN A 413 9.90 18.76 6.12
CA ASN A 413 11.14 18.06 5.74
C ASN A 413 12.18 18.00 6.88
N PRO A 414 11.80 17.57 8.10
CA PRO A 414 12.70 17.57 9.25
C PRO A 414 13.92 16.66 9.04
N GLU A 415 15.01 16.97 9.72
CA GLU A 415 16.22 16.14 9.71
C GLU A 415 16.10 14.92 10.63
N SER A 416 15.30 15.06 11.69
CA SER A 416 15.10 14.05 12.73
C SER A 416 14.61 12.72 12.16
N ARG A 417 15.14 11.63 12.71
CA ARG A 417 14.82 10.26 12.33
C ARG A 417 14.75 9.39 13.59
N ALA A 418 13.74 8.54 13.62
CA ALA A 418 13.58 7.49 14.62
C ALA A 418 13.61 6.10 13.96
N HIS A 419 13.53 5.08 14.79
CA HIS A 419 13.56 3.69 14.39
C HIS A 419 12.49 2.91 15.14
N SER A 420 11.61 2.22 14.40
CA SER A 420 10.62 1.32 14.97
C SER A 420 11.21 -0.06 15.21
N GLY A 421 10.77 -0.72 16.27
CA GLY A 421 11.30 -2.01 16.68
C GLY A 421 10.62 -2.56 17.92
N PHE A 422 10.90 -3.83 18.23
CA PHE A 422 10.57 -4.44 19.50
C PHE A 422 11.58 -4.05 20.56
N ASP A 423 11.08 -3.79 21.77
CA ASP A 423 11.90 -3.59 22.96
C ASP A 423 12.20 -4.92 23.68
N SER A 424 12.91 -4.84 24.81
CA SER A 424 13.31 -6.03 25.58
C SER A 424 12.15 -6.83 26.18
N ASN A 425 10.95 -6.25 26.26
CA ASN A 425 9.74 -6.92 26.75
C ASN A 425 8.96 -7.60 25.60
N GLY A 426 9.37 -7.36 24.36
CA GLY A 426 8.63 -7.80 23.17
C GLY A 426 7.49 -6.85 22.81
N ASP A 427 7.45 -5.65 23.37
CA ASP A 427 6.48 -4.64 22.99
C ASP A 427 6.93 -3.95 21.69
N TRP A 428 6.01 -3.73 20.77
CA TRP A 428 6.30 -3.01 19.53
C TRP A 428 6.27 -1.50 19.78
N ARG A 429 7.39 -0.84 19.45
CA ARG A 429 7.59 0.59 19.63
C ARG A 429 7.76 1.29 18.27
N ALA A 430 7.00 2.34 18.04
CA ALA A 430 7.18 3.27 16.93
C ALA A 430 8.52 4.00 17.05
N PHE A 431 8.88 4.48 18.25
CA PHE A 431 10.11 5.18 18.55
C PHE A 431 11.00 4.34 19.48
N ASN A 432 11.43 3.18 18.99
CA ASN A 432 12.29 2.29 19.77
C ASN A 432 13.70 2.88 20.01
N ASP A 433 14.16 3.69 19.06
CA ASP A 433 15.43 4.40 19.09
C ASP A 433 15.32 5.69 18.25
N GLY A 434 16.12 6.71 18.59
CA GLY A 434 16.06 8.04 17.98
C GLY A 434 14.82 8.87 18.38
N ASP A 435 14.65 10.00 17.70
CA ASP A 435 13.54 10.93 17.88
C ASP A 435 13.08 11.39 16.49
N ALA A 436 11.78 11.26 16.21
CA ALA A 436 11.20 11.61 14.91
C ALA A 436 10.92 13.11 14.77
N TYR A 437 11.08 13.90 15.84
CA TYR A 437 10.62 15.28 15.90
C TYR A 437 11.74 16.30 16.09
N VAL A 438 12.11 16.63 17.32
CA VAL A 438 13.15 17.62 17.67
C VAL A 438 14.46 16.92 18.04
N GLY A 439 14.74 15.80 17.38
CA GLY A 439 15.97 15.02 17.55
C GLY A 439 17.24 15.77 17.15
N THR A 440 17.10 16.87 16.38
CA THR A 440 18.20 17.79 16.06
C THR A 440 17.93 19.21 16.56
N SER A 441 18.99 19.92 16.96
CA SER A 441 18.88 21.33 17.34
C SER A 441 18.49 22.24 16.17
N ARG A 442 18.76 21.84 14.93
CA ARG A 442 18.37 22.59 13.73
C ARG A 442 16.88 22.49 13.45
N ASP A 443 16.26 21.34 13.67
CA ASP A 443 14.80 21.20 13.54
C ASP A 443 14.06 22.05 14.58
N LEU A 444 14.57 22.08 15.82
CA LEU A 444 14.04 22.98 16.84
C LEU A 444 14.20 24.45 16.42
N ALA A 445 15.37 24.85 15.92
CA ALA A 445 15.62 26.20 15.45
C ALA A 445 14.74 26.59 14.25
N ALA A 446 14.46 25.63 13.34
CA ALA A 446 13.57 25.84 12.21
C ALA A 446 12.13 26.11 12.67
N MET A 447 11.62 25.29 13.60
CA MET A 447 10.29 25.51 14.18
C MET A 447 10.21 26.85 14.94
N GLN A 448 11.23 27.18 15.75
CA GLN A 448 11.30 28.47 16.47
C GLN A 448 11.26 29.65 15.50
N SER A 449 12.06 29.59 14.43
CA SER A 449 12.11 30.63 13.41
C SER A 449 10.75 30.84 12.73
N TYR A 450 10.08 29.75 12.35
CA TYR A 450 8.80 29.84 11.65
C TYR A 450 7.67 30.31 12.56
N VAL A 451 7.57 29.76 13.76
CA VAL A 451 6.55 30.17 14.74
C VAL A 451 6.73 31.64 15.12
N GLN A 452 7.96 32.09 15.39
CA GLN A 452 8.24 33.50 15.67
C GLN A 452 7.78 34.41 14.53
N LYS A 453 8.12 34.06 13.28
CA LYS A 453 7.72 34.84 12.11
C LYS A 453 6.21 34.94 11.97
N MET A 454 5.51 33.81 12.14
CA MET A 454 4.05 33.78 12.03
C MET A 454 3.38 34.50 13.19
N VAL A 455 3.87 34.37 14.42
CA VAL A 455 3.37 35.12 15.58
C VAL A 455 3.49 36.63 15.35
N GLN A 456 4.67 37.11 14.92
CA GLN A 456 4.88 38.53 14.62
C GLN A 456 3.91 39.02 13.55
N MET A 457 3.76 38.27 12.45
CA MET A 457 2.84 38.62 11.37
C MET A 457 1.39 38.70 11.84
N MET A 458 0.96 37.78 12.70
CA MET A 458 -0.39 37.80 13.24
C MET A 458 -0.62 38.99 14.19
N GLU A 459 0.34 39.32 15.05
CA GLU A 459 0.26 40.48 15.96
C GLU A 459 0.26 41.81 15.20
N ASP A 460 1.10 41.95 14.17
CA ASP A 460 1.13 43.12 13.28
C ASP A 460 -0.21 43.33 12.55
N ASN A 461 -1.00 42.26 12.40
CA ASN A 461 -2.32 42.26 11.77
C ASN A 461 -3.47 42.16 12.79
N GLY A 462 -3.23 42.52 14.06
CA GLY A 462 -4.28 42.74 15.05
C GLY A 462 -4.77 41.51 15.80
N ALA A 463 -4.14 40.33 15.59
CA ALA A 463 -4.38 39.17 16.43
C ALA A 463 -3.56 39.24 17.72
N THR A 464 -3.96 38.48 18.73
CA THR A 464 -3.20 38.33 19.98
C THR A 464 -2.77 36.88 20.11
N PHE A 465 -1.47 36.64 20.23
CA PHE A 465 -0.94 35.31 20.48
C PHE A 465 -1.34 34.83 21.89
N ILE A 466 -1.97 33.65 21.97
CA ILE A 466 -2.39 33.06 23.24
C ILE A 466 -1.29 32.11 23.72
N SER A 467 -0.38 32.63 24.53
CA SER A 467 0.69 31.85 25.18
C SER A 467 0.89 32.27 26.63
N LYS A 468 1.39 31.33 27.45
CA LYS A 468 1.80 31.59 28.83
C LYS A 468 3.19 32.22 28.92
N THR A 469 4.03 32.08 27.89
CA THR A 469 5.41 32.58 27.90
C THR A 469 5.51 34.03 27.45
N GLY A 470 4.56 34.52 26.64
CA GLY A 470 4.59 35.83 26.00
C GLY A 470 4.74 35.72 24.48
N SER A 471 4.87 36.87 23.80
CA SER A 471 4.97 36.96 22.33
C SER A 471 6.26 37.59 21.80
N ASP A 472 7.16 38.06 22.67
CA ASP A 472 8.49 38.48 22.24
C ASP A 472 9.31 37.29 21.72
N PRO A 473 10.37 37.51 20.91
CA PRO A 473 11.16 36.44 20.32
C PRO A 473 11.68 35.39 21.29
N ALA A 474 12.11 35.79 22.49
CA ALA A 474 12.62 34.84 23.48
C ALA A 474 11.47 34.01 24.08
N ALA A 475 10.35 34.66 24.39
CA ALA A 475 9.14 33.99 24.86
C ALA A 475 8.57 32.98 23.85
N VAL A 476 8.59 33.30 22.55
CA VAL A 476 8.15 32.37 21.50
C VAL A 476 9.12 31.19 21.36
N ALA A 477 10.42 31.44 21.44
CA ALA A 477 11.42 30.36 21.43
C ALA A 477 11.23 29.40 22.61
N ASP A 478 10.95 29.93 23.81
CA ASP A 478 10.65 29.15 25.02
C ASP A 478 9.32 28.38 24.90
N PHE A 479 8.30 28.98 24.27
CA PHE A 479 7.03 28.31 23.98
C PHE A 479 7.25 27.07 23.10
N VAL A 480 8.00 27.21 22.01
CA VAL A 480 8.31 26.13 21.08
C VAL A 480 9.10 25.02 21.79
N ALA A 481 10.16 25.39 22.53
CA ALA A 481 11.01 24.43 23.21
C ALA A 481 10.28 23.66 24.33
N SER A 482 9.41 24.33 25.09
CA SER A 482 8.66 23.71 26.18
C SER A 482 7.46 22.89 25.72
N THR A 483 6.88 23.22 24.56
CA THR A 483 5.76 22.46 23.98
C THR A 483 6.23 21.17 23.32
N GLY A 484 7.37 21.21 22.63
CA GLY A 484 7.81 20.12 21.76
C GLY A 484 6.92 19.97 20.52
N SER A 485 7.03 18.83 19.84
CA SER A 485 6.21 18.51 18.66
C SER A 485 5.04 17.62 19.02
N TYR A 486 3.89 17.88 18.41
CA TYR A 486 2.78 16.93 18.34
C TYR A 486 3.02 15.91 17.23
N ILE A 487 2.33 14.77 17.34
CA ILE A 487 2.28 13.74 16.29
C ILE A 487 1.44 14.28 15.13
N SER A 488 2.01 14.34 13.93
CA SER A 488 1.35 14.88 12.74
C SER A 488 0.64 13.80 11.92
N TYR A 489 1.05 12.53 12.12
CA TYR A 489 0.57 11.36 11.38
C TYR A 489 1.00 11.32 9.91
N PHE A 490 2.07 12.04 9.55
CA PHE A 490 2.69 12.01 8.22
C PHE A 490 3.84 10.98 8.18
N PHE A 491 3.71 9.91 8.97
CA PHE A 491 4.74 8.90 9.12
C PHE A 491 5.16 8.26 7.79
N GLY A 492 6.47 8.12 7.59
CA GLY A 492 7.08 7.41 6.45
C GLY A 492 8.47 6.86 6.77
N GLY A 493 9.20 6.33 5.79
CA GLY A 493 10.64 6.00 5.93
C GLY A 493 10.98 4.57 6.31
N THR A 494 10.12 3.90 7.07
CA THR A 494 10.43 2.63 7.75
C THR A 494 10.76 1.43 6.86
N CYS A 495 10.46 1.51 5.56
CA CYS A 495 11.00 0.59 4.58
C CYS A 495 11.11 1.29 3.22
N TYR A 496 11.89 2.37 3.16
CA TYR A 496 11.91 3.21 1.97
C TYR A 496 12.54 2.53 0.76
N ALA A 497 12.08 2.95 -0.42
CA ALA A 497 12.62 2.55 -1.72
C ALA A 497 13.43 3.69 -2.34
N SER A 498 14.45 3.35 -3.12
CA SER A 498 15.33 4.33 -3.76
C SER A 498 15.71 3.90 -5.17
N SER A 499 15.78 4.87 -6.08
CA SER A 499 16.33 4.72 -7.43
C SER A 499 17.82 4.38 -7.45
N ASP A 500 18.53 4.74 -6.37
CA ASP A 500 19.96 4.51 -6.23
C ASP A 500 20.22 3.11 -5.67
N ALA A 501 20.69 2.21 -6.54
CA ALA A 501 21.00 0.84 -6.14
C ALA A 501 22.19 0.75 -5.16
N SER A 502 23.00 1.81 -5.05
CA SER A 502 24.12 1.89 -4.11
C SER A 502 23.73 2.47 -2.75
N ASP A 503 22.49 2.95 -2.60
CA ASP A 503 21.94 3.38 -1.31
C ASP A 503 21.80 2.14 -0.40
N VAL A 504 22.75 2.00 0.53
CA VAL A 504 22.80 0.88 1.48
C VAL A 504 21.80 1.03 2.63
N GLU A 505 21.14 2.18 2.76
CA GLU A 505 20.15 2.48 3.81
C GLU A 505 18.71 2.19 3.35
N ARG A 506 18.50 1.86 2.06
CA ARG A 506 17.19 1.48 1.52
C ARG A 506 16.75 0.11 2.02
N CYS A 507 15.46 -0.04 2.32
CA CYS A 507 14.87 -1.31 2.74
C CYS A 507 14.25 -2.06 1.54
N ALA A 508 13.76 -1.32 0.56
CA ALA A 508 13.19 -1.84 -0.67
C ALA A 508 14.01 -1.40 -1.89
N ASP A 509 14.00 -2.21 -2.93
CA ASP A 509 14.68 -1.93 -4.20
C ASP A 509 13.91 -0.92 -5.07
N GLU A 510 14.45 -0.62 -6.25
CA GLU A 510 13.86 0.34 -7.20
C GLU A 510 12.52 -0.12 -7.79
N LYS A 511 12.11 -1.37 -7.52
CA LYS A 511 10.80 -1.93 -7.89
C LYS A 511 9.86 -1.98 -6.69
N LEU A 512 10.17 -1.28 -5.61
CA LEU A 512 9.44 -1.31 -4.34
C LEU A 512 9.44 -2.70 -3.69
N ARG A 513 10.34 -3.61 -4.09
CA ARG A 513 10.41 -4.96 -3.54
C ARG A 513 11.32 -4.98 -2.33
N VAL A 514 10.88 -5.59 -1.23
CA VAL A 514 11.67 -5.69 0.00
C VAL A 514 12.97 -6.46 -0.29
N ILE A 515 14.12 -5.85 0.01
CA ILE A 515 15.42 -6.45 -0.27
C ILE A 515 15.57 -7.76 0.50
N GLY A 516 15.98 -8.81 -0.23
CA GLY A 516 16.11 -10.17 0.27
C GLY A 516 14.85 -11.02 0.10
N LEU A 517 13.75 -10.47 -0.41
CA LEU A 517 12.53 -11.21 -0.76
C LEU A 517 12.27 -11.13 -2.27
N SER A 518 11.66 -12.17 -2.83
CA SER A 518 11.44 -12.25 -4.28
C SER A 518 10.11 -11.67 -4.76
N ASN A 519 9.07 -11.70 -3.93
CA ASN A 519 7.68 -11.41 -4.29
C ASN A 519 6.91 -10.59 -3.23
N VAL A 520 7.60 -9.79 -2.42
CA VAL A 520 7.00 -8.94 -1.39
C VAL A 520 7.33 -7.48 -1.69
N PHE A 521 6.29 -6.67 -1.87
CA PHE A 521 6.39 -5.28 -2.34
C PHE A 521 5.79 -4.32 -1.32
N VAL A 522 6.43 -3.18 -1.06
CA VAL A 522 5.87 -2.11 -0.23
C VAL A 522 4.93 -1.22 -1.04
N ALA A 523 3.76 -0.95 -0.48
CA ALA A 523 2.67 -0.24 -1.15
C ALA A 523 2.03 0.83 -0.24
N ASP A 524 2.78 1.33 0.75
CA ASP A 524 2.33 2.36 1.67
C ASP A 524 3.44 3.39 1.98
N ALA A 525 3.17 4.28 2.94
CA ALA A 525 4.06 5.36 3.35
C ALA A 525 5.44 4.89 3.84
N SER A 526 5.61 3.61 4.24
CA SER A 526 6.92 3.04 4.56
C SER A 526 7.91 3.21 3.42
N ALA A 527 7.44 3.21 2.16
CA ALA A 527 8.26 3.34 0.96
C ALA A 527 8.86 4.75 0.77
N MET A 528 8.31 5.77 1.44
CA MET A 528 8.75 7.16 1.29
C MET A 528 10.08 7.41 2.01
N LYS A 529 11.01 8.18 1.44
CA LYS A 529 12.25 8.60 2.11
C LYS A 529 12.11 9.89 2.92
N ASP A 530 11.27 10.80 2.43
CA ASP A 530 11.00 12.14 2.99
C ASP A 530 9.57 12.56 2.66
N SER A 531 9.10 13.68 3.22
CA SER A 531 7.84 14.33 2.84
C SER A 531 8.02 15.80 2.45
N THR A 532 7.07 16.32 1.67
CA THR A 532 6.98 17.73 1.26
C THR A 532 5.55 18.28 1.38
N VAL A 533 4.59 17.45 1.81
CA VAL A 533 3.15 17.76 1.99
C VAL A 533 2.51 16.70 2.88
N ASN A 534 1.23 16.86 3.24
CA ASN A 534 0.45 15.71 3.68
C ASN A 534 0.55 14.57 2.64
N PRO A 535 0.97 13.36 3.06
CA PRO A 535 1.43 12.32 2.13
C PRO A 535 0.29 11.54 1.45
N TYR A 536 -0.97 11.81 1.80
CA TYR A 536 -2.11 10.98 1.39
C TYR A 536 -2.19 10.73 -0.12
N GLY A 537 -2.12 11.78 -0.95
CA GLY A 537 -2.13 11.60 -2.41
C GLY A 537 -0.94 10.80 -2.92
N PHE A 538 0.25 11.02 -2.35
CA PHE A 538 1.45 10.27 -2.72
C PHE A 538 1.34 8.79 -2.33
N ILE A 539 0.74 8.45 -1.20
CA ILE A 539 0.50 7.05 -0.78
C ILE A 539 -0.45 6.33 -1.73
N MET A 540 -1.49 7.01 -2.24
CA MET A 540 -2.36 6.43 -3.28
C MET A 540 -1.57 6.14 -4.56
N TYR A 541 -0.67 7.05 -4.96
CA TYR A 541 0.24 6.82 -6.07
C TYR A 541 1.19 5.63 -5.82
N ILE A 542 1.79 5.52 -4.63
CA ILE A 542 2.65 4.39 -4.25
C ILE A 542 1.91 3.06 -4.46
N GLY A 543 0.65 2.97 -4.02
CA GLY A 543 -0.19 1.79 -4.26
C GLY A 543 -0.35 1.46 -5.75
N ARG A 544 -0.68 2.47 -6.57
CA ARG A 544 -0.82 2.29 -8.02
C ARG A 544 0.48 1.83 -8.67
N GLU A 545 1.62 2.36 -8.22
CA GLU A 545 2.95 2.00 -8.67
C GLU A 545 3.32 0.55 -8.28
N ALA A 546 3.14 0.18 -7.01
CA ALA A 546 3.38 -1.18 -6.52
C ALA A 546 2.50 -2.20 -7.26
N GLY A 547 1.27 -1.83 -7.63
CA GLY A 547 0.41 -2.63 -8.49
C GLY A 547 1.04 -2.99 -9.84
N ASP A 548 1.75 -2.06 -10.49
CA ASP A 548 2.48 -2.36 -11.74
C ASP A 548 3.65 -3.32 -11.50
N GLN A 549 4.38 -3.12 -10.41
CA GLN A 549 5.53 -3.97 -10.07
C GLN A 549 5.09 -5.41 -9.78
N VAL A 550 3.98 -5.57 -9.06
CA VAL A 550 3.35 -6.88 -8.85
C VAL A 550 2.84 -7.45 -10.16
N LYS A 551 2.14 -6.68 -11.00
CA LYS A 551 1.66 -7.20 -12.29
C LYS A 551 2.81 -7.71 -13.17
N ALA A 552 3.90 -6.95 -13.24
CA ALA A 552 5.11 -7.36 -13.95
C ALA A 552 5.72 -8.65 -13.37
N TYR A 553 5.76 -8.78 -12.04
CA TYR A 553 6.21 -10.00 -11.37
C TYR A 553 5.32 -11.20 -11.73
N LEU A 554 4.01 -11.05 -11.57
CA LEU A 554 3.00 -12.06 -11.90
C LEU A 554 3.09 -12.52 -13.36
N ASP A 555 3.38 -11.61 -14.28
CA ASP A 555 3.52 -11.91 -15.71
C ASP A 555 4.87 -12.54 -16.04
N SER A 556 5.94 -12.17 -15.32
CA SER A 556 7.27 -12.76 -15.49
C SER A 556 7.33 -14.24 -15.07
N ASP A 557 6.48 -14.65 -14.11
CA ASP A 557 6.30 -16.04 -13.70
C ASP A 557 5.34 -16.82 -14.62
N ILE A 558 4.41 -16.15 -15.34
CA ILE A 558 3.50 -16.80 -16.31
C ILE A 558 4.11 -16.91 -17.71
N VAL A 559 4.99 -16.01 -18.12
CA VAL A 559 5.50 -15.97 -19.48
C VAL A 559 6.93 -15.50 -19.46
N LEU A 560 7.90 -16.41 -19.64
CA LEU A 560 8.96 -16.18 -20.64
C LEU A 560 9.96 -17.34 -20.81
N ASN A 561 10.24 -18.19 -19.82
CA ASN A 561 11.34 -19.15 -19.97
C ASN A 561 10.98 -20.63 -19.96
N THR A 562 9.74 -21.01 -19.60
CA THR A 562 9.41 -22.43 -19.41
C THR A 562 8.62 -23.06 -20.55
N CYS A 563 7.70 -22.34 -21.20
CA CYS A 563 6.91 -22.84 -22.34
C CYS A 563 6.94 -21.94 -23.58
N SER A 564 6.63 -22.52 -24.74
CA SER A 564 6.34 -21.83 -25.99
C SER A 564 5.16 -20.88 -25.83
N ALA A 565 4.98 -19.98 -26.79
CA ALA A 565 3.71 -19.25 -26.90
C ALA A 565 2.54 -20.25 -26.94
N LEU A 566 1.42 -19.88 -26.32
CA LEU A 566 0.22 -20.71 -26.29
C LEU A 566 -0.46 -20.73 -27.67
N GLU A 567 -0.91 -21.91 -28.07
CA GLU A 567 -1.63 -22.15 -29.33
C GLU A 567 -3.15 -22.21 -29.02
N ASN A 568 -3.89 -21.16 -29.38
CA ASN A 568 -5.33 -21.09 -29.14
C ASN A 568 -6.14 -21.90 -30.17
N ASN A 569 -7.25 -22.49 -29.72
CA ASN A 569 -8.13 -23.37 -30.48
C ASN A 569 -7.41 -24.61 -31.06
N VAL A 570 -6.43 -25.10 -30.31
CA VAL A 570 -5.58 -26.21 -30.66
C VAL A 570 -5.64 -27.25 -29.55
N ASP A 571 -5.75 -28.51 -29.95
CA ASP A 571 -5.63 -29.69 -29.10
C ASP A 571 -4.45 -30.53 -29.59
N PHE A 572 -3.55 -30.88 -28.68
CA PHE A 572 -2.49 -31.87 -28.92
C PHE A 572 -3.10 -33.24 -28.63
N GLN A 573 -3.41 -34.04 -29.65
CA GLN A 573 -4.11 -35.30 -29.43
C GLN A 573 -3.18 -36.40 -28.91
N GLY A 574 -3.63 -37.10 -27.86
CA GLY A 574 -2.96 -38.25 -27.29
C GLY A 574 -1.79 -37.89 -26.37
N ASP A 575 -0.92 -38.88 -26.12
CA ASP A 575 0.25 -38.77 -25.23
C ASP A 575 -0.04 -38.30 -23.80
N ASP A 576 -1.30 -38.38 -23.35
CA ASP A 576 -1.70 -37.97 -22.01
C ASP A 576 -1.05 -38.86 -20.94
N ILE A 577 -0.29 -38.24 -20.06
CA ILE A 577 0.36 -38.88 -18.91
C ILE A 577 -0.28 -38.49 -17.58
N GLY A 578 -1.27 -37.61 -17.63
CA GLY A 578 -1.99 -37.15 -16.46
C GLY A 578 -2.87 -35.93 -16.76
N SER A 579 -3.62 -35.51 -15.75
CA SER A 579 -4.34 -34.24 -15.81
C SER A 579 -4.29 -33.55 -14.46
N ALA A 580 -4.42 -32.22 -14.49
CA ALA A 580 -4.49 -31.39 -13.30
C ALA A 580 -5.43 -30.21 -13.52
N TYR A 581 -5.97 -29.67 -12.44
CA TYR A 581 -6.81 -28.48 -12.50
C TYR A 581 -5.96 -27.23 -12.75
N SER A 582 -6.45 -26.36 -13.64
CA SER A 582 -5.99 -24.98 -13.78
C SER A 582 -7.16 -24.15 -14.32
N SER A 583 -7.48 -23.04 -13.68
CA SER A 583 -8.58 -22.17 -14.12
C SER A 583 -8.31 -21.49 -15.47
N ILE A 584 -7.04 -21.39 -15.89
CA ILE A 584 -6.62 -20.80 -17.16
C ILE A 584 -5.55 -21.64 -17.86
N ALA A 585 -5.46 -21.54 -19.19
CA ALA A 585 -4.50 -22.29 -19.99
C ALA A 585 -3.03 -22.01 -19.65
N ALA A 586 -2.72 -20.76 -19.27
CA ALA A 586 -1.35 -20.37 -18.94
C ALA A 586 -0.79 -21.10 -17.71
N GLY A 587 -1.65 -21.46 -16.74
CA GLY A 587 -1.25 -22.21 -15.55
C GLY A 587 -0.79 -23.65 -15.85
N CYS A 588 -1.20 -24.21 -16.99
CA CYS A 588 -0.75 -25.55 -17.39
C CYS A 588 0.74 -25.63 -17.71
N CYS A 589 1.38 -24.50 -18.04
CA CYS A 589 2.82 -24.48 -18.30
C CYS A 589 3.61 -24.89 -17.04
N SER A 590 3.33 -24.24 -15.92
CA SER A 590 4.00 -24.50 -14.64
C SER A 590 3.63 -25.87 -14.07
N ILE A 591 2.40 -26.34 -14.31
CA ILE A 591 2.00 -27.70 -13.95
C ILE A 591 2.80 -28.71 -14.76
N CYS A 592 2.86 -28.55 -16.08
CA CYS A 592 3.61 -29.45 -16.95
C CYS A 592 5.11 -29.44 -16.62
N SER A 593 5.71 -28.28 -16.35
CA SER A 593 7.14 -28.21 -16.03
C SER A 593 7.54 -28.96 -14.76
N ASN A 594 6.61 -29.13 -13.83
CA ASN A 594 6.81 -29.85 -12.58
C ASN A 594 6.31 -31.30 -12.62
N TRP A 595 5.67 -31.71 -13.72
CA TRP A 595 5.11 -33.05 -13.86
C TRP A 595 6.10 -33.97 -14.57
N ASN A 596 6.54 -35.03 -13.87
CA ASN A 596 7.55 -35.94 -14.39
C ASN A 596 7.14 -36.53 -15.75
N GLY A 597 7.96 -36.29 -16.78
CA GLY A 597 7.73 -36.75 -18.15
C GLY A 597 6.82 -35.86 -19.00
N CYS A 598 6.29 -34.75 -18.48
CA CYS A 598 5.49 -33.82 -19.27
C CYS A 598 6.39 -32.93 -20.14
N VAL A 599 6.06 -32.79 -21.41
CA VAL A 599 6.76 -31.92 -22.37
C VAL A 599 5.80 -31.00 -23.13
N ALA A 600 4.50 -31.29 -23.08
CA ALA A 600 3.45 -30.46 -23.67
C ALA A 600 2.15 -30.61 -22.86
N PHE A 601 1.21 -29.70 -23.09
CA PHE A 601 -0.12 -29.80 -22.49
C PHE A 601 -1.20 -29.30 -23.44
N THR A 602 -2.44 -29.66 -23.15
CA THR A 602 -3.63 -29.01 -23.70
C THR A 602 -4.58 -28.67 -22.56
N TRP A 603 -4.95 -27.41 -22.45
CA TRP A 603 -5.98 -26.95 -21.55
C TRP A 603 -7.34 -26.97 -22.23
N THR A 604 -8.38 -27.33 -21.49
CA THR A 604 -9.78 -27.26 -21.92
C THR A 604 -10.65 -26.74 -20.78
N ASP A 605 -11.85 -26.26 -21.10
CA ASP A 605 -12.87 -25.83 -20.14
C ASP A 605 -13.53 -26.98 -19.36
N TYR A 606 -13.12 -28.23 -19.62
CA TYR A 606 -13.56 -29.40 -18.87
C TYR A 606 -13.35 -29.20 -17.37
N ASN A 607 -14.38 -29.49 -16.57
CA ASN A 607 -14.40 -29.26 -15.11
C ASN A 607 -14.01 -27.83 -14.67
N ARG A 608 -14.40 -26.80 -15.45
CA ARG A 608 -14.03 -25.40 -15.22
C ARG A 608 -12.54 -25.10 -15.39
N GLY A 609 -11.80 -25.98 -16.05
CA GLY A 609 -10.39 -25.81 -16.38
C GLY A 609 -9.55 -27.03 -16.06
N THR A 610 -9.18 -27.79 -17.08
CA THR A 610 -8.34 -28.99 -16.95
C THR A 610 -7.14 -28.91 -17.89
N CYS A 611 -5.95 -29.11 -17.33
CA CYS A 611 -4.70 -29.33 -18.06
C CYS A 611 -4.54 -30.82 -18.34
N TRP A 612 -4.59 -31.21 -19.60
CA TRP A 612 -4.21 -32.53 -20.08
C TRP A 612 -2.71 -32.55 -20.37
N LEU A 613 -1.93 -33.18 -19.49
CA LEU A 613 -0.46 -33.16 -19.47
C LEU A 613 0.08 -34.30 -20.31
N LYS A 614 1.09 -34.02 -21.15
CA LYS A 614 1.47 -34.93 -22.23
C LYS A 614 2.96 -35.19 -22.30
N SER A 615 3.33 -36.44 -22.62
CA SER A 615 4.71 -36.85 -22.90
C SER A 615 5.22 -36.45 -24.29
N GLY A 616 4.36 -35.88 -25.14
CA GLY A 616 4.71 -35.39 -26.47
C GLY A 616 3.69 -34.35 -26.96
N LYS A 617 4.06 -33.57 -27.99
CA LYS A 617 3.10 -32.68 -28.68
C LYS A 617 2.04 -33.47 -29.48
N GLY A 618 2.30 -34.73 -29.83
CA GLY A 618 1.35 -35.56 -30.56
C GLY A 618 0.89 -34.96 -31.89
N ALA A 619 -0.27 -35.41 -32.37
CA ALA A 619 -0.93 -34.86 -33.56
C ALA A 619 -1.74 -33.62 -33.21
N VAL A 620 -1.64 -32.57 -34.03
CA VAL A 620 -2.34 -31.30 -33.79
C VAL A 620 -3.73 -31.33 -34.42
N LYS A 621 -4.76 -31.00 -33.65
CA LYS A 621 -6.14 -30.88 -34.12
C LYS A 621 -6.71 -29.51 -33.75
N THR A 622 -7.42 -28.88 -34.69
CA THR A 622 -8.21 -27.70 -34.39
C THR A 622 -9.38 -28.06 -33.48
N SER A 623 -9.46 -27.43 -32.32
CA SER A 623 -10.50 -27.68 -31.32
C SER A 623 -10.87 -26.35 -30.65
N SER A 624 -12.08 -25.86 -30.92
CA SER A 624 -12.54 -24.56 -30.38
C SER A 624 -12.57 -24.59 -28.85
N GLY A 625 -11.91 -23.63 -28.21
CA GLY A 625 -11.82 -23.53 -26.75
C GLY A 625 -10.67 -24.32 -26.10
N ALA A 626 -9.97 -25.18 -26.85
CA ALA A 626 -8.74 -25.82 -26.37
C ALA A 626 -7.54 -24.88 -26.54
N VAL A 627 -6.59 -24.90 -25.61
CA VAL A 627 -5.36 -24.09 -25.67
C VAL A 627 -4.16 -24.95 -25.31
N SER A 628 -3.19 -25.06 -26.21
CA SER A 628 -2.03 -25.94 -26.03
C SER A 628 -0.72 -25.18 -25.87
N GLY A 629 0.30 -25.84 -25.30
CA GLY A 629 1.64 -25.28 -25.15
C GLY A 629 2.69 -26.37 -24.96
N VAL A 630 3.95 -26.06 -25.29
CA VAL A 630 5.10 -26.98 -25.21
C VAL A 630 6.16 -26.41 -24.27
N LEU A 631 6.85 -27.22 -23.47
CA LEU A 631 7.96 -26.74 -22.64
C LEU A 631 9.16 -26.33 -23.52
N LYS A 632 9.70 -25.12 -23.33
CA LYS A 632 10.91 -24.59 -24.01
C LYS A 632 12.17 -25.38 -23.67
N SER A 633 12.26 -25.96 -22.46
CA SER A 633 13.37 -26.83 -22.04
C SER A 633 13.28 -28.26 -22.56
N ALA A 634 12.24 -28.60 -23.33
CA ALA A 634 12.30 -29.72 -24.25
C ALA A 634 13.08 -29.31 -25.52
N THR A 635 14.29 -28.75 -25.36
CA THR A 635 15.27 -28.78 -26.45
C THR A 635 15.52 -30.25 -26.71
N SER A 636 14.97 -30.75 -27.81
CA SER A 636 15.45 -31.97 -28.45
C SER A 636 16.98 -31.97 -28.39
N CYS A 637 17.58 -33.16 -28.27
CA CYS A 637 18.99 -33.24 -28.59
C CYS A 637 19.25 -32.58 -29.95
N SER A 638 20.45 -32.00 -30.11
CA SER A 638 20.89 -31.50 -31.41
C SER A 638 20.61 -32.55 -32.49
N ALA A 639 20.40 -32.11 -33.73
CA ALA A 639 20.21 -33.03 -34.86
C ALA A 639 21.25 -34.14 -34.80
N LEU A 640 20.79 -35.38 -34.97
CA LEU A 640 21.66 -36.54 -34.94
C LEU A 640 22.54 -36.50 -36.19
N ASP A 641 23.82 -36.74 -35.99
CA ASP A 641 24.72 -37.07 -37.07
C ASP A 641 24.50 -38.55 -37.41
N ASP A 642 24.21 -38.85 -38.67
CA ASP A 642 24.02 -40.22 -39.13
C ASP A 642 25.38 -40.90 -39.36
N ASN A 643 25.50 -42.17 -38.93
CA ASN A 643 26.65 -43.05 -39.20
C ASN A 643 28.02 -42.61 -38.65
N VAL A 644 28.07 -41.80 -37.59
CA VAL A 644 29.31 -41.18 -37.09
C VAL A 644 30.02 -41.87 -35.92
N ALA A 645 29.53 -42.99 -35.36
CA ALA A 645 30.20 -43.53 -34.17
C ALA A 645 30.05 -45.04 -33.91
N GLU A 646 31.09 -45.61 -33.31
CA GLU A 646 31.21 -47.01 -32.86
C GLU A 646 30.38 -47.27 -31.57
N PRO A 647 29.90 -48.52 -31.36
CA PRO A 647 29.11 -48.91 -30.19
C PRO A 647 29.99 -49.10 -28.94
N HIS A 648 30.25 -48.02 -28.19
CA HIS A 648 30.91 -48.08 -26.88
C HIS A 648 30.30 -47.07 -25.90
N GLY A 649 30.45 -47.36 -24.61
CA GLY A 649 29.82 -46.61 -23.52
C GLY A 649 28.85 -47.46 -22.71
N VAL A 650 28.14 -46.83 -21.77
CA VAL A 650 27.13 -47.54 -20.98
C VAL A 650 25.95 -47.88 -21.88
N THR A 651 25.68 -49.18 -22.03
CA THR A 651 24.65 -49.69 -22.96
C THR A 651 23.32 -49.85 -22.24
N LEU A 652 22.25 -49.37 -22.87
CA LEU A 652 20.88 -49.56 -22.41
C LEU A 652 19.90 -49.69 -23.58
N THR A 653 18.73 -50.27 -23.31
CA THR A 653 17.67 -50.40 -24.31
C THR A 653 16.84 -49.11 -24.37
N ALA A 654 16.75 -48.51 -25.55
CA ALA A 654 15.90 -47.36 -25.81
C ALA A 654 15.28 -47.48 -27.20
N LYS A 655 13.94 -47.56 -27.27
CA LYS A 655 13.21 -47.78 -28.53
C LYS A 655 13.39 -46.69 -29.59
N THR A 656 13.83 -45.50 -29.18
CA THR A 656 14.04 -44.36 -30.09
C THR A 656 15.28 -43.59 -29.67
N SER A 657 15.93 -42.91 -30.63
CA SER A 657 17.04 -42.00 -30.36
C SER A 657 16.65 -40.86 -29.43
N ASN A 658 15.40 -40.38 -29.48
CA ASN A 658 14.85 -39.40 -28.53
C ASN A 658 14.81 -39.94 -27.09
N LYS A 659 14.48 -41.22 -26.91
CA LYS A 659 14.52 -41.84 -25.58
C LYS A 659 15.97 -42.00 -25.10
N CYS A 660 16.89 -42.35 -25.99
CA CYS A 660 18.33 -42.42 -25.69
C CYS A 660 18.90 -41.06 -25.25
N CYS A 661 18.57 -40.00 -25.99
CA CYS A 661 18.83 -38.60 -25.63
C CYS A 661 18.34 -38.24 -24.22
N SER A 662 17.08 -38.59 -23.91
CA SER A 662 16.47 -38.28 -22.62
C SER A 662 17.20 -38.96 -21.47
N VAL A 663 17.62 -40.21 -21.67
CA VAL A 663 18.37 -40.98 -20.67
C VAL A 663 19.77 -40.40 -20.47
N CYS A 664 20.46 -39.98 -21.55
CA CYS A 664 21.76 -39.31 -21.44
C CYS A 664 21.67 -38.07 -20.56
N LYS A 665 20.70 -37.18 -20.79
CA LYS A 665 20.54 -35.93 -20.02
C LYS A 665 20.36 -36.14 -18.52
N THR A 666 19.71 -37.22 -18.12
CA THR A 666 19.48 -37.56 -16.70
C THR A 666 20.60 -38.39 -16.09
N THR A 667 21.57 -38.83 -16.88
CA THR A 667 22.68 -39.67 -16.42
C THR A 667 23.90 -38.78 -16.16
N GLY A 668 24.30 -38.67 -14.88
CA GLY A 668 25.48 -37.89 -14.50
C GLY A 668 26.73 -38.35 -15.26
N GLY A 669 27.40 -37.42 -15.94
CA GLY A 669 28.60 -37.69 -16.74
C GLY A 669 28.34 -38.10 -18.20
N CYS A 670 27.11 -38.03 -18.70
CA CYS A 670 26.81 -38.23 -20.12
C CYS A 670 26.74 -36.90 -20.87
N ASN A 671 27.66 -36.66 -21.81
CA ASN A 671 27.65 -35.48 -22.69
C ASN A 671 27.39 -35.82 -24.17
N ALA A 672 27.33 -37.10 -24.55
CA ALA A 672 26.97 -37.55 -25.89
C ALA A 672 26.31 -38.93 -25.88
N PHE A 673 25.66 -39.34 -26.97
CA PHE A 673 25.14 -40.70 -27.11
C PHE A 673 25.21 -41.18 -28.57
N THR A 674 25.16 -42.49 -28.74
CA THR A 674 24.91 -43.16 -30.02
C THR A 674 23.66 -44.01 -29.89
N TRP A 675 22.82 -44.03 -30.92
CA TRP A 675 21.63 -44.87 -30.96
C TRP A 675 21.59 -45.65 -32.27
N LYS A 676 21.17 -46.90 -32.19
CA LYS A 676 20.99 -47.75 -33.37
C LYS A 676 19.72 -48.57 -33.23
N ASP A 677 18.98 -48.67 -34.33
CA ASP A 677 17.81 -49.54 -34.44
C ASP A 677 18.25 -51.01 -34.62
N GLN A 678 18.82 -51.57 -33.56
CA GLN A 678 19.13 -52.99 -33.44
C GLN A 678 18.57 -53.50 -32.12
N ASP A 679 18.09 -54.75 -32.10
CA ASP A 679 17.60 -55.45 -30.91
C ASP A 679 16.51 -54.68 -30.13
N GLY A 680 15.60 -54.00 -30.85
CA GLY A 680 14.53 -53.19 -30.24
C GLY A 680 14.96 -51.79 -29.80
N GLY A 681 16.14 -51.34 -30.26
CA GLY A 681 16.70 -50.01 -30.04
C GLY A 681 17.79 -50.03 -28.97
N THR A 682 19.05 -49.90 -29.41
CA THR A 682 20.22 -49.89 -28.53
C THR A 682 20.78 -48.48 -28.40
N CYS A 683 21.07 -48.09 -27.16
CA CYS A 683 21.58 -46.77 -26.80
C CYS A 683 22.91 -46.89 -26.05
N TRP A 684 23.90 -46.11 -26.47
CA TRP A 684 25.21 -46.01 -25.82
C TRP A 684 25.41 -44.59 -25.30
N LEU A 685 25.55 -44.46 -23.98
CA LEU A 685 25.82 -43.18 -23.31
C LEU A 685 27.32 -42.92 -23.23
N LYS A 686 27.74 -41.70 -23.56
CA LYS A 686 29.15 -41.31 -23.72
C LYS A 686 29.48 -40.06 -22.93
N GLY A 687 30.72 -40.01 -22.46
CA GLY A 687 31.26 -38.89 -21.70
C GLY A 687 31.48 -37.63 -22.53
N ASP A 688 31.75 -37.74 -23.84
CA ASP A 688 31.97 -36.60 -24.77
C ASP A 688 31.74 -37.05 -26.23
N LYS A 689 31.67 -36.09 -27.18
CA LYS A 689 31.64 -36.37 -28.62
C LYS A 689 33.05 -36.75 -29.09
N GLU A 690 33.16 -37.86 -29.82
CA GLU A 690 34.45 -38.31 -30.37
C GLU A 690 34.86 -37.46 -31.57
N SER A 691 36.16 -37.22 -31.70
CA SER A 691 36.73 -36.57 -32.89
C SER A 691 36.68 -37.53 -34.09
N GLU A 692 36.19 -37.05 -35.23
CA GLU A 692 36.18 -37.79 -36.49
C GLU A 692 37.58 -38.33 -36.82
N VAL A 693 37.67 -39.62 -37.16
CA VAL A 693 38.87 -40.27 -37.72
C VAL A 693 38.64 -40.56 -39.20
#